data_AF-A0A9W7Y7J7-F1
#
_entry.id   AF-A0A9W7Y7J7-F1
#
_cell.length_a   1.000
_cell.length_b   1.000
_cell.length_c   1.000
_cell.angle_alpha   90.00
_cell.angle_beta   90.00
_cell.angle_gamma   90.00
#
_symmetry.space_group_name_H-M   'P 1'
#
loop_
_entity.id
_entity.type
_entity.pdbx_description
1 polymer ?
#
loop_
_entity_poly.entity_id
_entity_poly.type
_entity_poly.pdbx_seq_one_letter_code
_entity_poly.pdbx_strand_id
1 'polypeptide(L)'
;MVPGYPAQPVSQAPGYPPQQAQMDAVSQQFSNMGVGSNAQEYQIALLSGKPVMAALDEQPPVIKLPPNATCVPSPNAICPPQHKRSTLNAVPKTDKLLKKTKLPFGLVITPFKTQDPGEEPIPIVSEIVRCRRCRTYINPFVQFVEGGRRWKCNMCSLSNDVPLQFDYDSATQTQKNRWIRPDLNYSVVEFIAPLEYMVRPPMPPVYVFIIDVSYASVQLGAPGVIGKTILSALDRIPNVDNRAKVAFIAVDASLHFFQVRPNSTEPQQLVISDLEEIFLPSPTDLLLNLHECREGIECLLSRMESMFKSNHSVGNALSPAIQAAQKMLGTLGGKIVVLQASLPTIGEGKIEPRPEGKDLGTPRESELLRPQNNWYKSLAADCSRIQIAFDTVFIGQQPMDVATVSCLAHYTGGSVFHYPSFMATRKPEVERFTHEFSNHLAAHVGLEAVLRIRASKGLRMASYYGNFFLRSLDLLALPNVTPNHSYAVDVEIDETITSPMVYFQTALLHTSSTGERRIRVSTLALPTTENIHTVFHHADQIAIASLMSKKAVDRAVEAKLEDARDALQYKTLEIIGAFKTECTQSSSGATTQLQIPRALQLLPFLTLASLKHTSLRSGNNIPPALRVASINNILTLPAEQGVQPYTVARMYSLHDLPPQAGYADENTGIIELPPRLGLSADILSPYGVFLLHNGCDSFLWIGRDASPALCKSLLDVQDVRMIPNGVIAFPDFSNGADSPAQGFELNFQVNGIMRRLNQLCHNLWKPVTYICKEDGDPMLRMTMTQWLSEDMDTSAPSYQQFLNQLRDKINRGNF
;
A
#
# COMPACT_ATOMS: atom_id res chain seq x y z
N MET A 1 89.20 63.22 24.34
CA MET A 1 88.64 63.08 22.98
C MET A 1 87.16 63.39 23.04
N VAL A 2 86.76 64.45 22.33
CA VAL A 2 85.42 64.86 21.83
C VAL A 2 84.21 64.86 22.81
N PRO A 3 83.57 66.02 23.08
CA PRO A 3 82.56 66.21 24.14
C PRO A 3 81.08 66.26 23.67
N GLY A 4 80.13 66.06 24.60
CA GLY A 4 78.71 66.44 24.41
C GLY A 4 77.73 66.03 25.52
N TYR A 5 77.57 66.89 26.56
CA TYR A 5 76.36 67.47 27.21
C TYR A 5 74.97 66.74 27.31
N PRO A 6 74.03 67.16 28.20
CA PRO A 6 73.37 66.30 29.20
C PRO A 6 71.83 66.15 29.02
N ALA A 7 71.16 65.62 30.05
CA ALA A 7 69.89 64.88 30.06
C ALA A 7 68.55 65.65 30.20
N GLN A 8 67.46 64.89 29.89
CA GLN A 8 66.03 64.93 30.28
C GLN A 8 65.04 65.86 29.53
N PRO A 9 63.70 65.56 29.45
CA PRO A 9 62.92 64.39 29.90
C PRO A 9 62.07 63.71 28.79
N VAL A 10 61.55 62.49 29.04
CA VAL A 10 60.71 61.71 28.10
C VAL A 10 59.22 61.92 28.42
N SER A 11 58.43 62.33 27.42
CA SER A 11 56.97 62.47 27.46
C SER A 11 56.24 61.30 26.77
N GLN A 12 55.03 61.01 27.25
CA GLN A 12 54.21 59.81 27.06
C GLN A 12 53.45 59.73 25.71
N ALA A 13 53.16 58.49 25.26
CA ALA A 13 51.95 58.14 24.51
C ALA A 13 51.63 56.62 24.65
N PRO A 14 50.35 56.19 24.51
CA PRO A 14 49.74 55.11 25.30
C PRO A 14 49.77 53.70 24.67
N GLY A 15 49.66 52.68 25.54
CA GLY A 15 49.67 51.26 25.20
C GLY A 15 48.39 50.70 24.56
N TYR A 16 48.58 49.64 23.78
CA TYR A 16 47.56 48.81 23.12
C TYR A 16 46.99 47.72 24.05
N PRO A 17 45.67 47.40 23.98
CA PRO A 17 45.07 46.20 24.58
C PRO A 17 45.04 44.99 23.61
N PRO A 18 44.77 43.76 24.10
CA PRO A 18 45.17 42.51 23.43
C PRO A 18 44.20 41.98 22.36
N GLN A 19 44.80 41.28 21.40
CA GLN A 19 44.28 40.94 20.08
C GLN A 19 43.72 39.51 20.00
N GLN A 20 42.70 39.19 20.83
CA GLN A 20 42.14 37.81 20.89
C GLN A 20 40.65 37.71 20.52
N ALA A 21 39.95 38.82 20.25
CA ALA A 21 38.53 38.82 19.89
C ALA A 21 38.25 38.83 18.37
N GLN A 22 39.28 38.87 17.51
CA GLN A 22 39.09 39.10 16.07
C GLN A 22 39.19 37.81 15.22
N MET A 23 39.60 36.67 15.77
CA MET A 23 39.61 35.39 15.05
C MET A 23 38.27 34.63 15.10
N ASP A 24 37.45 34.81 16.14
CA ASP A 24 36.13 34.17 16.25
C ASP A 24 35.07 34.81 15.35
N ALA A 25 35.23 36.09 15.00
CA ALA A 25 34.34 36.77 14.06
C ALA A 25 34.59 36.31 12.61
N VAL A 26 35.83 35.97 12.25
CA VAL A 26 36.20 35.54 10.90
C VAL A 26 35.84 34.06 10.66
N SER A 27 35.93 33.20 11.68
CA SER A 27 35.52 31.79 11.58
C SER A 27 34.00 31.60 11.41
N GLN A 28 33.18 32.47 12.03
CA GLN A 28 31.74 32.52 11.79
C GLN A 28 31.39 33.11 10.41
N GLN A 29 32.18 34.04 9.89
CA GLN A 29 31.95 34.61 8.56
C GLN A 29 32.27 33.61 7.43
N PHE A 30 33.27 32.74 7.61
CA PHE A 30 33.57 31.67 6.65
C PHE A 30 32.59 30.48 6.71
N SER A 31 31.98 30.21 7.87
CA SER A 31 30.93 29.18 7.98
C SER A 31 29.61 29.61 7.31
N ASN A 32 29.35 30.92 7.22
CA ASN A 32 28.19 31.46 6.51
C ASN A 32 28.41 31.62 4.98
N MET A 33 29.66 31.65 4.51
CA MET A 33 29.96 31.79 3.07
C MET A 33 30.02 30.46 2.29
N GLY A 34 29.96 29.31 2.97
CA GLY A 34 29.92 27.99 2.31
C GLY A 34 28.50 27.46 2.01
N VAL A 35 27.46 28.09 2.56
CA VAL A 35 26.06 27.61 2.45
C VAL A 35 25.16 28.60 1.69
N GLY A 36 25.59 29.86 1.55
CA GLY A 36 24.80 30.91 0.89
C GLY A 36 24.73 30.81 -0.64
N SER A 37 25.70 30.21 -1.31
CA SER A 37 25.77 30.14 -2.78
C SER A 37 25.15 28.88 -3.40
N ASN A 38 24.97 27.80 -2.62
CA ASN A 38 24.35 26.55 -3.11
C ASN A 38 22.89 26.35 -2.67
N ALA A 39 22.33 27.23 -1.82
CA ALA A 39 20.94 27.11 -1.37
C ALA A 39 19.90 27.34 -2.49
N GLN A 40 20.28 28.03 -3.57
CA GLN A 40 19.41 28.25 -4.74
C GLN A 40 19.21 27.00 -5.62
N GLU A 41 20.11 26.02 -5.58
CA GLU A 41 20.00 24.80 -6.43
C GLU A 41 18.97 23.77 -5.93
N TYR A 42 18.43 23.93 -4.72
CA TYR A 42 17.53 22.93 -4.10
C TYR A 42 16.11 23.44 -3.82
N GLN A 43 15.79 24.67 -4.23
CA GLN A 43 14.47 25.28 -4.10
C GLN A 43 13.78 25.39 -5.46
N ILE A 44 12.50 25.04 -5.51
CA ILE A 44 11.72 25.06 -6.75
C ILE A 44 10.58 26.07 -6.61
N ALA A 45 10.43 26.93 -7.61
CA ALA A 45 9.29 27.83 -7.73
C ALA A 45 8.14 27.11 -8.45
N LEU A 46 7.07 26.80 -7.73
CA LEU A 46 5.98 25.96 -8.25
C LEU A 46 5.02 26.69 -9.22
N LEU A 47 4.84 28.01 -9.05
CA LEU A 47 3.82 28.78 -9.77
C LEU A 47 4.10 29.02 -11.26
N SER A 48 5.31 28.74 -11.73
CA SER A 48 5.70 28.97 -13.14
C SER A 48 5.82 27.68 -13.95
N GLY A 49 5.61 26.51 -13.34
CA GLY A 49 5.84 25.20 -13.97
C GLY A 49 4.65 24.24 -13.88
N LYS A 50 4.63 23.26 -14.78
CA LYS A 50 3.80 22.06 -14.67
C LYS A 50 4.44 21.07 -13.68
N PRO A 51 3.66 20.19 -13.03
CA PRO A 51 4.22 19.15 -12.16
C PRO A 51 5.16 18.23 -12.96
N VAL A 52 6.35 17.98 -12.41
CA VAL A 52 7.36 17.13 -13.05
C VAL A 52 7.05 15.66 -12.77
N MET A 53 6.22 15.05 -13.61
CA MET A 53 5.71 13.68 -13.38
C MET A 53 6.79 12.59 -13.31
N ALA A 54 7.94 12.81 -13.96
CA ALA A 54 9.09 11.92 -13.90
C ALA A 54 9.64 11.76 -12.47
N ALA A 55 9.46 12.76 -11.61
CA ALA A 55 9.94 12.71 -10.22
C ALA A 55 9.15 11.74 -9.32
N LEU A 56 8.02 11.18 -9.80
CA LEU A 56 7.32 10.12 -9.08
C LEU A 56 7.97 8.74 -9.28
N ASP A 57 8.75 8.56 -10.35
CA ASP A 57 9.50 7.33 -10.61
C ASP A 57 10.91 7.36 -9.97
N GLU A 58 11.29 8.49 -9.34
CA GLU A 58 12.56 8.63 -8.60
C GLU A 58 12.53 7.85 -7.27
N GLN A 59 13.69 7.31 -6.89
CA GLN A 59 13.88 6.66 -5.58
C GLN A 59 13.75 7.66 -4.43
N PRO A 60 13.33 7.22 -3.22
CA PRO A 60 13.25 8.11 -2.07
C PRO A 60 14.61 8.74 -1.71
N PRO A 61 14.61 9.89 -0.99
CA PRO A 61 15.85 10.52 -0.53
C PRO A 61 16.76 9.54 0.22
N VAL A 62 18.02 9.43 -0.19
CA VAL A 62 18.96 8.45 0.37
C VAL A 62 19.17 8.68 1.86
N ILE A 63 19.09 7.59 2.63
CA ILE A 63 19.37 7.60 4.07
C ILE A 63 20.89 7.67 4.27
N LYS A 64 21.39 8.83 4.69
CA LYS A 64 22.82 9.05 4.97
C LYS A 64 23.13 8.70 6.42
N LEU A 65 23.58 7.48 6.66
CA LEU A 65 24.04 7.03 7.97
C LEU A 65 25.47 7.53 8.26
N PRO A 66 25.81 7.83 9.52
CA PRO A 66 27.17 8.20 9.89
C PRO A 66 28.17 7.04 9.64
N PRO A 67 29.46 7.34 9.43
CA PRO A 67 30.49 6.30 9.31
C PRO A 67 30.47 5.36 10.53
N ASN A 68 30.68 4.07 10.30
CA ASN A 68 30.65 3.02 11.34
C ASN A 68 29.30 2.91 12.09
N ALA A 69 28.19 3.29 11.45
CA ALA A 69 26.85 3.10 12.01
C ALA A 69 26.49 1.62 12.21
N THR A 70 27.04 0.73 11.38
CA THR A 70 26.80 -0.71 11.44
C THR A 70 28.00 -1.43 12.04
N CYS A 71 27.75 -2.58 12.69
CA CYS A 71 28.81 -3.44 13.20
C CYS A 71 29.62 -4.11 12.09
N VAL A 72 29.00 -4.32 10.91
CA VAL A 72 29.64 -4.82 9.70
C VAL A 72 29.26 -3.90 8.54
N PRO A 73 30.24 -3.39 7.76
CA PRO A 73 29.94 -2.67 6.53
C PRO A 73 29.27 -3.61 5.52
N SER A 74 27.97 -3.43 5.29
CA SER A 74 27.19 -4.24 4.35
C SER A 74 26.26 -3.33 3.54
N PRO A 75 26.13 -3.54 2.21
CA PRO A 75 25.17 -2.81 1.40
C PRO A 75 23.72 -3.10 1.81
N ASN A 76 23.46 -4.27 2.40
CA ASN A 76 22.13 -4.74 2.77
C ASN A 76 21.67 -4.28 4.16
N ALA A 77 22.49 -3.47 4.85
CA ALA A 77 22.19 -2.97 6.19
C ALA A 77 21.16 -1.82 6.18
N ILE A 78 20.91 -1.18 5.04
CA ILE A 78 19.83 -0.19 4.88
C ILE A 78 18.54 -0.94 4.54
N CYS A 79 17.44 -0.61 5.22
CA CYS A 79 16.14 -1.22 4.95
C CYS A 79 15.64 -0.80 3.56
N PRO A 80 15.30 -1.75 2.67
CA PRO A 80 14.72 -1.42 1.37
C PRO A 80 13.39 -0.65 1.53
N PRO A 81 13.14 0.39 0.70
CA PRO A 81 11.89 1.16 0.74
C PRO A 81 10.63 0.31 0.57
N GLN A 82 10.71 -0.79 -0.17
CA GLN A 82 9.57 -1.67 -0.43
C GLN A 82 9.07 -2.36 0.86
N HIS A 83 9.93 -2.53 1.86
CA HIS A 83 9.55 -3.09 3.17
C HIS A 83 9.12 -2.02 4.17
N LYS A 84 9.79 -0.86 4.18
CA LYS A 84 9.55 0.20 5.16
C LYS A 84 10.08 1.54 4.68
N ARG A 85 9.20 2.54 4.65
CA ARG A 85 9.53 3.95 4.37
C ARG A 85 9.21 4.80 5.58
N SER A 86 10.08 5.75 5.90
CA SER A 86 9.80 6.83 6.84
C SER A 86 9.36 8.06 6.06
N THR A 87 8.44 8.85 6.59
CA THR A 87 8.14 10.17 6.01
C THR A 87 9.32 11.13 6.10
N LEU A 88 10.19 10.94 7.09
CA LEU A 88 11.38 11.75 7.34
C LEU A 88 12.62 10.85 7.37
N ASN A 89 13.53 10.99 6.41
CA ASN A 89 14.80 10.26 6.42
C ASN A 89 15.91 10.99 7.20
N ALA A 90 15.63 12.19 7.72
CA ALA A 90 16.41 12.87 8.74
C ALA A 90 15.48 13.33 9.87
N VAL A 91 15.59 12.70 11.04
CA VAL A 91 14.62 12.84 12.13
C VAL A 91 14.97 14.06 13.01
N PRO A 92 14.03 14.98 13.26
CA PRO A 92 14.23 16.06 14.22
C PRO A 92 14.60 15.53 15.61
N LYS A 93 15.59 16.11 16.29
CA LYS A 93 15.94 15.68 17.66
C LYS A 93 14.90 16.06 18.73
N THR A 94 14.03 17.02 18.46
CA THR A 94 13.04 17.52 19.43
C THR A 94 11.66 17.61 18.80
N ASP A 95 10.63 17.39 19.62
CA ASP A 95 9.23 17.65 19.26
C ASP A 95 9.00 19.10 18.84
N LYS A 96 9.67 20.06 19.48
CA LYS A 96 9.61 21.49 19.10
C LYS A 96 10.06 21.70 17.65
N LEU A 97 11.16 21.06 17.23
CA LEU A 97 11.65 21.15 15.86
C LEU A 97 10.69 20.46 14.88
N LEU A 98 10.16 19.29 15.23
CA LEU A 98 9.16 18.60 14.42
C LEU A 98 7.88 19.44 14.23
N LYS A 99 7.37 20.03 15.30
CA LYS A 99 6.19 20.91 15.27
C LYS A 99 6.43 22.17 14.44
N LYS A 100 7.67 22.69 14.41
CA LYS A 100 8.06 23.81 13.53
C LYS A 100 8.03 23.42 12.06
N THR A 101 8.49 22.22 11.70
CA THR A 101 8.47 21.80 10.27
C THR A 101 7.07 21.53 9.75
N LYS A 102 6.13 21.24 10.66
CA LYS A 102 4.76 20.80 10.34
C LYS A 102 4.68 19.51 9.52
N LEU A 103 5.80 18.86 9.20
CA LEU A 103 5.81 17.60 8.48
C LEU A 103 5.26 16.47 9.36
N PRO A 104 4.41 15.58 8.82
CA PRO A 104 3.97 14.41 9.57
C PRO A 104 5.15 13.45 9.74
N PHE A 105 5.35 12.93 10.95
CA PHE A 105 6.32 11.88 11.20
C PHE A 105 5.61 10.54 11.31
N GLY A 106 5.94 9.61 10.42
CA GLY A 106 5.31 8.30 10.39
C GLY A 106 6.09 7.29 9.58
N LEU A 107 5.65 6.03 9.66
CA LEU A 107 6.20 4.90 8.92
C LEU A 107 5.12 4.28 8.05
N VAL A 108 5.47 3.91 6.82
CA VAL A 108 4.67 3.04 5.96
C VAL A 108 5.41 1.72 5.81
N ILE A 109 4.78 0.61 6.22
CA ILE A 109 5.42 -0.71 6.33
C ILE A 109 4.66 -1.75 5.52
N THR A 110 5.40 -2.61 4.84
CA THR A 110 4.88 -3.76 4.09
C THR A 110 5.63 -5.00 4.58
N PRO A 111 5.20 -5.60 5.71
CA PRO A 111 5.98 -6.62 6.41
C PRO A 111 6.04 -7.94 5.64
N PHE A 112 5.02 -8.24 4.83
CA PHE A 112 4.90 -9.50 4.08
C PHE A 112 4.80 -9.21 2.58
N LYS A 113 5.85 -8.64 2.01
CA LYS A 113 5.96 -8.36 0.57
C LYS A 113 6.13 -9.67 -0.22
N THR A 114 5.49 -9.76 -1.38
CA THR A 114 5.81 -10.77 -2.39
C THR A 114 7.20 -10.49 -2.96
N GLN A 115 8.02 -11.53 -3.06
CA GLN A 115 9.34 -11.42 -3.64
C GLN A 115 9.24 -11.27 -5.17
N ASP A 116 9.92 -10.28 -5.72
CA ASP A 116 9.92 -10.04 -7.17
C ASP A 116 10.79 -11.08 -7.89
N PRO A 117 10.51 -11.41 -9.17
CA PRO A 117 11.37 -12.31 -9.94
C PRO A 117 12.81 -11.78 -9.99
N GLY A 118 13.78 -12.61 -9.59
CA GLY A 118 15.21 -12.23 -9.53
C GLY A 118 15.64 -11.48 -8.27
N GLU A 119 14.72 -11.11 -7.37
CA GLU A 119 15.08 -10.60 -6.04
C GLU A 119 15.71 -11.72 -5.19
N GLU A 120 16.76 -11.43 -4.42
CA GLU A 120 17.36 -12.42 -3.52
C GLU A 120 16.38 -12.80 -2.38
N PRO A 121 16.32 -14.08 -1.99
CA PRO A 121 15.45 -14.49 -0.88
C PRO A 121 15.89 -13.86 0.43
N ILE A 122 14.91 -13.57 1.30
CA ILE A 122 15.19 -13.04 2.63
C ILE A 122 16.05 -14.06 3.40
N PRO A 123 17.22 -13.67 3.93
CA PRO A 123 18.09 -14.59 4.64
C PRO A 123 17.43 -15.17 5.89
N ILE A 124 17.54 -16.49 6.04
CA ILE A 124 17.04 -17.22 7.20
C ILE A 124 18.15 -17.35 8.25
N VAL A 125 17.82 -17.05 9.51
CA VAL A 125 18.71 -17.14 10.67
C VAL A 125 18.14 -18.14 11.66
N SER A 126 18.97 -19.09 12.12
CA SER A 126 18.52 -20.15 13.04
C SER A 126 18.41 -19.66 14.50
N GLU A 127 19.37 -18.85 14.94
CA GLU A 127 19.49 -18.45 16.34
C GLU A 127 18.84 -17.09 16.62
N ILE A 128 17.89 -17.05 17.54
CA ILE A 128 17.22 -15.82 17.95
C ILE A 128 17.95 -15.19 19.14
N VAL A 129 18.58 -14.04 18.92
CA VAL A 129 19.16 -13.23 20.00
C VAL A 129 18.37 -11.96 20.20
N ARG A 130 17.96 -11.69 21.44
CA ARG A 130 17.18 -10.50 21.80
C ARG A 130 17.78 -9.78 23.00
N CYS A 131 17.57 -8.47 23.05
CA CYS A 131 17.91 -7.68 24.22
C CYS A 131 17.06 -8.12 25.44
N ARG A 132 17.69 -8.29 26.60
CA ARG A 132 17.02 -8.75 27.83
C ARG A 132 15.95 -7.78 28.34
N ARG A 133 16.09 -6.48 28.05
CA ARG A 133 15.15 -5.44 28.48
C ARG A 133 14.07 -5.14 27.45
N CYS A 134 14.43 -4.57 26.30
CA CYS A 134 13.45 -4.10 25.32
C CYS A 134 12.97 -5.19 24.35
N ARG A 135 13.53 -6.41 24.42
CA ARG A 135 13.19 -7.57 23.57
C ARG A 135 13.37 -7.33 22.06
N THR A 136 14.12 -6.30 21.68
CA THR A 136 14.58 -6.06 20.30
C THR A 136 15.50 -7.19 19.86
N TYR A 137 15.30 -7.68 18.64
CA TYR A 137 16.16 -8.65 17.97
C TYR A 137 17.51 -8.02 17.64
N ILE A 138 18.59 -8.79 17.76
CA ILE A 138 19.92 -8.35 17.30
C ILE A 138 19.83 -7.95 15.81
N ASN A 139 20.58 -6.93 15.43
CA ASN A 139 20.48 -6.28 14.13
C ASN A 139 21.81 -5.60 13.76
N PRO A 140 22.01 -5.13 12.53
CA PRO A 140 23.28 -4.55 12.06
C PRO A 140 23.79 -3.34 12.84
N PHE A 141 22.96 -2.67 13.66
CA PHE A 141 23.31 -1.42 14.33
C PHE A 141 23.75 -1.59 15.79
N VAL A 142 23.87 -2.83 16.27
CA VAL A 142 24.39 -3.09 17.62
C VAL A 142 25.89 -2.81 17.71
N GLN A 143 26.39 -2.58 18.92
CA GLN A 143 27.83 -2.38 19.15
C GLN A 143 28.41 -3.50 20.00
N PHE A 144 29.42 -4.20 19.51
CA PHE A 144 30.17 -5.16 20.31
C PHE A 144 31.17 -4.44 21.22
N VAL A 145 31.20 -4.82 22.49
CA VAL A 145 32.04 -4.21 23.54
C VAL A 145 32.75 -5.31 24.34
N GLU A 146 33.66 -4.93 25.24
CA GLU A 146 34.43 -5.86 26.10
C GLU A 146 35.14 -6.96 25.27
N GLY A 147 35.83 -6.57 24.20
CA GLY A 147 36.52 -7.51 23.31
C GLY A 147 35.58 -8.45 22.55
N GLY A 148 34.31 -8.07 22.37
CA GLY A 148 33.32 -8.87 21.64
C GLY A 148 32.55 -9.88 22.51
N ARG A 149 32.76 -9.89 23.83
CA ARG A 149 32.01 -10.77 24.76
C ARG A 149 30.61 -10.26 25.06
N ARG A 150 30.37 -8.96 24.85
CA ARG A 150 29.08 -8.31 25.05
C ARG A 150 28.68 -7.47 23.85
N TRP A 151 27.38 -7.25 23.71
CA TRP A 151 26.79 -6.36 22.72
C TRP A 151 25.83 -5.37 23.37
N LYS A 152 25.97 -4.11 22.99
CA LYS A 152 25.12 -3.01 23.42
C LYS A 152 23.96 -2.85 22.44
N CYS A 153 22.74 -2.94 22.96
CA CYS A 153 21.53 -2.79 22.16
C CYS A 153 21.37 -1.34 21.69
N ASN A 154 21.18 -1.14 20.38
CA ASN A 154 20.98 0.17 19.75
C ASN A 154 19.65 0.87 20.13
N MET A 155 18.66 0.12 20.61
CA MET A 155 17.35 0.68 20.98
C MET A 155 17.33 1.28 22.38
N CYS A 156 17.90 0.56 23.35
CA CYS A 156 17.84 0.95 24.77
C CYS A 156 19.21 1.13 25.43
N SER A 157 20.33 0.85 24.75
CA SER A 157 21.69 0.94 25.28
C SER A 157 22.07 -0.07 26.37
N LEU A 158 21.24 -1.08 26.64
CA LEU A 158 21.59 -2.15 27.59
C LEU A 158 22.70 -3.03 27.01
N SER A 159 23.70 -3.37 27.84
CA SER A 159 24.72 -4.37 27.52
C SER A 159 24.20 -5.79 27.77
N ASN A 160 24.35 -6.66 26.78
CA ASN A 160 23.90 -8.06 26.81
C ASN A 160 25.08 -8.97 26.48
N ASP A 161 25.05 -10.19 27.02
CA ASP A 161 26.09 -11.18 26.77
C ASP A 161 25.95 -11.74 25.35
N VAL A 162 27.06 -11.97 24.65
CA VAL A 162 27.07 -12.59 23.31
C VAL A 162 26.99 -14.12 23.49
N PRO A 163 26.02 -14.80 22.86
CA PRO A 163 25.94 -16.26 22.94
C PRO A 163 27.14 -16.94 22.28
N LEU A 164 27.62 -18.05 22.86
CA LEU A 164 28.77 -18.82 22.35
C LEU A 164 28.55 -19.32 20.92
N GLN A 165 27.28 -19.56 20.53
CA GLN A 165 26.86 -20.00 19.21
C GLN A 165 27.25 -19.03 18.07
N PHE A 166 27.65 -17.79 18.41
CA PHE A 166 28.14 -16.82 17.43
C PHE A 166 29.51 -17.20 16.89
N ASP A 167 30.35 -17.79 17.73
CA ASP A 167 31.75 -18.11 17.38
C ASP A 167 32.01 -19.61 17.29
N TYR A 168 31.07 -20.43 17.74
CA TYR A 168 31.31 -21.86 17.83
C TYR A 168 30.05 -22.67 17.50
N ASP A 169 30.23 -23.68 16.68
CA ASP A 169 29.22 -24.69 16.42
C ASP A 169 29.49 -25.93 17.29
N SER A 170 28.63 -26.18 18.26
CA SER A 170 28.76 -27.36 19.12
C SER A 170 28.46 -28.68 18.41
N ALA A 171 27.66 -28.67 17.34
CA ALA A 171 27.27 -29.89 16.62
C ALA A 171 28.40 -30.37 15.68
N THR A 172 29.05 -29.44 14.99
CA THR A 172 30.17 -29.74 14.09
C THR A 172 31.55 -29.58 14.74
N GLN A 173 31.58 -29.09 15.99
CA GLN A 173 32.79 -28.75 16.75
C GLN A 173 33.73 -27.75 16.04
N THR A 174 33.19 -26.88 15.18
CA THR A 174 33.96 -25.92 14.39
C THR A 174 33.80 -24.48 14.87
N GLN A 175 34.81 -23.65 14.64
CA GLN A 175 34.73 -22.20 14.86
C GLN A 175 33.86 -21.56 13.77
N LYS A 176 32.95 -20.68 14.17
CA LYS A 176 32.10 -19.86 13.30
C LYS A 176 32.62 -18.44 13.25
N ASN A 177 32.52 -17.83 12.08
CA ASN A 177 32.74 -16.40 11.95
C ASN A 177 31.42 -15.68 12.21
N ARG A 178 31.28 -15.01 13.36
CA ARG A 178 30.06 -14.25 13.68
C ARG A 178 29.76 -13.14 12.68
N TRP A 179 30.77 -12.59 12.02
CA TRP A 179 30.62 -11.39 11.19
C TRP A 179 29.95 -11.65 9.84
N ILE A 180 29.83 -12.91 9.44
CA ILE A 180 29.08 -13.31 8.23
C ILE A 180 27.60 -13.61 8.53
N ARG A 181 27.16 -13.50 9.80
CA ARG A 181 25.78 -13.80 10.16
C ARG A 181 24.81 -12.84 9.46
N PRO A 182 23.68 -13.33 8.90
CA PRO A 182 22.75 -12.47 8.18
C PRO A 182 22.11 -11.38 9.06
N ASP A 183 21.80 -11.67 10.33
CA ASP A 183 21.22 -10.72 11.28
C ASP A 183 22.16 -9.55 11.66
N LEU A 184 23.45 -9.61 11.28
CA LEU A 184 24.41 -8.52 11.41
C LEU A 184 24.71 -7.78 10.09
N ASN A 185 24.31 -8.35 8.95
CA ASN A 185 24.60 -7.83 7.61
C ASN A 185 23.36 -7.33 6.85
N TYR A 186 22.18 -7.84 7.19
CA TYR A 186 20.92 -7.53 6.53
C TYR A 186 19.96 -6.80 7.47
N SER A 187 19.32 -5.76 6.97
CA SER A 187 18.26 -5.03 7.67
C SER A 187 16.97 -5.84 7.78
N VAL A 188 16.73 -6.75 6.83
CA VAL A 188 15.56 -7.63 6.76
C VAL A 188 16.03 -9.09 6.83
N VAL A 189 15.57 -9.82 7.84
CA VAL A 189 15.89 -11.23 8.04
C VAL A 189 14.65 -12.00 8.50
N GLU A 190 14.68 -13.31 8.34
CA GLU A 190 13.65 -14.21 8.84
C GLU A 190 14.26 -15.23 9.81
N PHE A 191 13.58 -15.51 10.92
CA PHE A 191 13.99 -16.52 11.88
C PHE A 191 13.02 -17.69 11.86
N ILE A 192 13.54 -18.90 12.05
CA ILE A 192 12.72 -20.06 12.40
C ILE A 192 12.42 -19.96 13.90
N ALA A 193 11.14 -19.88 14.25
CA ALA A 193 10.74 -19.66 15.63
C ALA A 193 10.78 -20.98 16.41
N PRO A 194 11.45 -21.05 17.58
CA PRO A 194 11.44 -22.23 18.43
C PRO A 194 10.08 -22.45 19.11
N LEU A 195 9.91 -23.61 19.75
CA LEU A 195 8.66 -24.03 20.41
C LEU A 195 8.12 -23.02 21.43
N GLU A 196 8.98 -22.21 22.07
CA GLU A 196 8.55 -21.14 22.99
C GLU A 196 7.71 -20.02 22.33
N TYR A 197 7.70 -19.91 21.00
CA TYR A 197 6.85 -18.98 20.24
C TYR A 197 5.55 -19.64 19.75
N MET A 198 5.28 -20.87 20.18
CA MET A 198 4.12 -21.66 19.78
C MET A 198 3.26 -21.99 21.01
N VAL A 199 2.00 -21.58 21.00
CA VAL A 199 1.00 -22.04 21.99
C VAL A 199 0.32 -23.33 21.56
N ARG A 200 0.40 -23.63 20.26
CA ARG A 200 -0.11 -24.83 19.60
C ARG A 200 0.71 -25.10 18.34
N PRO A 201 0.66 -26.31 17.77
CA PRO A 201 1.31 -26.61 16.49
C PRO A 201 0.82 -25.70 15.35
N PRO A 202 1.68 -25.39 14.36
CA PRO A 202 1.32 -24.64 13.15
C PRO A 202 0.07 -25.19 12.42
N MET A 203 -0.98 -24.37 12.36
CA MET A 203 -2.22 -24.71 11.67
C MET A 203 -2.03 -24.66 10.13
N PRO A 204 -2.73 -25.51 9.37
CA PRO A 204 -2.70 -25.43 7.91
C PRO A 204 -3.57 -24.28 7.39
N PRO A 205 -3.41 -23.88 6.11
CA PRO A 205 -4.37 -23.02 5.45
C PRO A 205 -5.77 -23.65 5.41
N VAL A 206 -6.78 -22.92 5.89
CA VAL A 206 -8.19 -23.35 5.85
C VAL A 206 -9.04 -22.23 5.26
N TYR A 207 -9.82 -22.55 4.23
CA TYR A 207 -10.69 -21.60 3.53
C TYR A 207 -12.15 -22.05 3.61
N VAL A 208 -13.06 -21.17 4.04
CA VAL A 208 -14.51 -21.40 3.97
C VAL A 208 -15.10 -20.41 2.99
N PHE A 209 -15.56 -20.90 1.83
CA PHE A 209 -16.20 -20.09 0.81
C PHE A 209 -17.69 -19.98 1.08
N ILE A 210 -18.16 -18.78 1.38
CA ILE A 210 -19.58 -18.45 1.49
C ILE A 210 -20.00 -17.84 0.15
N ILE A 211 -20.79 -18.56 -0.63
CA ILE A 211 -21.14 -18.21 -2.00
C ILE A 211 -22.62 -17.80 -2.04
N ASP A 212 -22.89 -16.55 -2.38
CA ASP A 212 -24.24 -16.08 -2.66
C ASP A 212 -24.81 -16.79 -3.90
N VAL A 213 -25.91 -17.51 -3.73
CA VAL A 213 -26.66 -18.20 -4.78
C VAL A 213 -28.11 -17.70 -4.87
N SER A 214 -28.39 -16.52 -4.31
CA SER A 214 -29.66 -15.81 -4.48
C SER A 214 -29.94 -15.50 -5.95
N TYR A 215 -31.20 -15.16 -6.23
CA TYR A 215 -31.65 -14.79 -7.57
C TYR A 215 -30.78 -13.70 -8.21
N ALA A 216 -30.40 -12.65 -7.46
CA ALA A 216 -29.54 -11.59 -7.96
C ALA A 216 -28.15 -12.10 -8.38
N SER A 217 -27.54 -12.98 -7.60
CA SER A 217 -26.26 -13.63 -7.92
C SER A 217 -26.36 -14.50 -9.18
N VAL A 218 -27.44 -15.28 -9.29
CA VAL A 218 -27.70 -16.16 -10.43
C VAL A 218 -27.91 -15.37 -11.72
N GLN A 219 -28.60 -14.22 -11.68
CA GLN A 219 -28.78 -13.35 -12.85
C GLN A 219 -27.45 -12.80 -13.39
N LEU A 220 -26.46 -12.57 -12.53
CA LEU A 220 -25.12 -12.18 -12.94
C LEU A 220 -24.29 -13.33 -13.52
N GLY A 221 -24.76 -14.58 -13.36
CA GLY A 221 -24.00 -15.79 -13.64
C GLY A 221 -22.82 -16.01 -12.68
N ALA A 222 -22.84 -15.36 -11.52
CA ALA A 222 -21.73 -15.36 -10.58
C ALA A 222 -21.40 -16.76 -10.01
N PRO A 223 -22.35 -17.62 -9.59
CA PRO A 223 -22.01 -18.92 -9.00
C PRO A 223 -21.20 -19.82 -9.95
N GLY A 224 -21.53 -19.82 -11.25
CA GLY A 224 -20.82 -20.60 -12.25
C GLY A 224 -19.40 -20.11 -12.49
N VAL A 225 -19.20 -18.78 -12.56
CA VAL A 225 -17.86 -18.20 -12.72
C VAL A 225 -17.03 -18.42 -11.46
N ILE A 226 -17.58 -18.17 -10.26
CA ILE A 226 -16.91 -18.42 -8.97
C ILE A 226 -16.45 -19.88 -8.89
N GLY A 227 -17.33 -20.84 -9.19
CA GLY A 227 -16.99 -22.26 -9.19
C GLY A 227 -15.80 -22.57 -10.11
N LYS A 228 -15.83 -22.07 -11.36
CA LYS A 228 -14.74 -22.24 -12.34
C LYS A 228 -13.45 -21.53 -11.92
N THR A 229 -13.53 -20.36 -11.30
CA THR A 229 -12.36 -19.62 -10.80
C THR A 229 -11.69 -20.35 -9.64
N ILE A 230 -12.46 -20.82 -8.66
CA ILE A 230 -11.91 -21.63 -7.54
C ILE A 230 -11.31 -22.93 -8.09
N LEU A 231 -11.99 -23.59 -9.03
CA LEU A 231 -11.52 -24.81 -9.68
C LEU A 231 -10.15 -24.61 -10.33
N SER A 232 -9.95 -23.53 -11.09
CA SER A 232 -8.66 -23.22 -11.73
C SER A 232 -7.58 -22.73 -10.76
N ALA A 233 -7.93 -22.46 -9.50
CA ALA A 233 -7.00 -22.06 -8.45
C ALA A 233 -6.59 -23.21 -7.53
N LEU A 234 -7.31 -24.35 -7.51
CA LEU A 234 -7.09 -25.42 -6.53
C LEU A 234 -5.63 -25.91 -6.46
N ASP A 235 -4.98 -26.09 -7.61
CA ASP A 235 -3.58 -26.53 -7.69
C ASP A 235 -2.58 -25.48 -7.22
N ARG A 236 -2.99 -24.21 -7.21
CA ARG A 236 -2.15 -23.09 -6.82
C ARG A 236 -2.33 -22.69 -5.36
N ILE A 237 -3.38 -23.16 -4.68
CA ILE A 237 -3.57 -22.92 -3.25
C ILE A 237 -2.36 -23.52 -2.50
N PRO A 238 -1.69 -22.75 -1.62
CA PRO A 238 -0.54 -23.25 -0.86
C PRO A 238 -0.89 -24.52 -0.06
N ASN A 239 -0.36 -25.67 -0.48
CA ASN A 239 -0.68 -26.98 0.10
C ASN A 239 0.50 -27.97 0.04
N VAL A 240 1.73 -27.47 0.27
CA VAL A 240 2.96 -28.28 0.14
C VAL A 240 2.96 -29.53 1.04
N ASP A 241 2.29 -29.46 2.19
CA ASP A 241 2.22 -30.53 3.18
C ASP A 241 0.91 -31.34 3.13
N ASN A 242 0.06 -31.13 2.13
CA ASN A 242 -1.23 -31.79 1.93
C ASN A 242 -2.23 -31.62 3.09
N ARG A 243 -2.08 -30.58 3.91
CA ARG A 243 -2.97 -30.31 5.06
C ARG A 243 -4.03 -29.24 4.79
N ALA A 244 -3.98 -28.55 3.66
CA ALA A 244 -4.93 -27.47 3.35
C ALA A 244 -6.36 -28.00 3.30
N LYS A 245 -7.30 -27.22 3.85
CA LYS A 245 -8.72 -27.58 3.89
C LYS A 245 -9.58 -26.51 3.26
N VAL A 246 -10.66 -26.94 2.63
CA VAL A 246 -11.68 -26.06 2.05
C VAL A 246 -13.08 -26.48 2.52
N ALA A 247 -13.98 -25.51 2.63
CA ALA A 247 -15.41 -25.76 2.82
C ALA A 247 -16.22 -24.81 1.96
N PHE A 248 -17.43 -25.22 1.62
CA PHE A 248 -18.34 -24.46 0.77
C PHE A 248 -19.70 -24.35 1.46
N ILE A 249 -20.21 -23.13 1.56
CA ILE A 249 -21.56 -22.81 2.04
C ILE A 249 -22.20 -21.95 0.96
N ALA A 250 -23.16 -22.49 0.23
CA ALA A 250 -23.99 -21.68 -0.65
C ALA A 250 -25.15 -21.06 0.15
N VAL A 251 -25.46 -19.80 -0.12
CA VAL A 251 -26.39 -18.99 0.69
C VAL A 251 -27.45 -18.35 -0.19
N ASP A 252 -28.71 -18.57 0.17
CA ASP A 252 -29.86 -17.79 -0.25
C ASP A 252 -30.76 -17.51 0.97
N ALA A 253 -32.07 -17.79 0.92
CA ALA A 253 -32.92 -17.78 2.11
C ALA A 253 -32.62 -18.93 3.09
N SER A 254 -31.81 -19.91 2.67
CA SER A 254 -31.36 -21.07 3.43
C SER A 254 -29.84 -21.24 3.30
N LEU A 255 -29.28 -22.13 4.12
CA LEU A 255 -27.87 -22.50 4.06
C LEU A 255 -27.71 -23.86 3.39
N HIS A 256 -26.87 -23.93 2.36
CA HIS A 256 -26.54 -25.17 1.66
C HIS A 256 -25.09 -25.55 1.95
N PHE A 257 -24.91 -26.58 2.78
CA PHE A 257 -23.61 -27.17 3.08
C PHE A 257 -23.30 -28.29 2.10
N PHE A 258 -22.01 -28.51 1.84
CA PHE A 258 -21.56 -29.59 0.97
C PHE A 258 -20.59 -30.51 1.70
N GLN A 259 -20.88 -31.80 1.64
CA GLN A 259 -20.03 -32.85 2.18
C GLN A 259 -19.44 -33.68 1.06
N VAL A 260 -18.17 -34.05 1.20
CA VAL A 260 -17.47 -34.95 0.28
C VAL A 260 -16.69 -35.94 1.11
N ARG A 261 -17.02 -37.23 0.99
CA ARG A 261 -16.22 -38.28 1.63
C ARG A 261 -14.85 -38.37 0.93
N PRO A 262 -13.76 -38.66 1.67
CA PRO A 262 -12.45 -38.89 1.08
C PRO A 262 -12.51 -39.92 -0.05
N ASN A 263 -11.83 -39.63 -1.17
CA ASN A 263 -11.80 -40.47 -2.38
C ASN A 263 -13.18 -40.75 -3.02
N SER A 264 -14.19 -39.91 -2.75
CA SER A 264 -15.49 -39.96 -3.42
C SER A 264 -15.60 -38.83 -4.44
N THR A 265 -16.29 -39.12 -5.55
CA THR A 265 -16.60 -38.15 -6.61
C THR A 265 -17.96 -37.47 -6.42
N GLU A 266 -18.81 -37.98 -5.51
CA GLU A 266 -20.18 -37.50 -5.34
C GLU A 266 -20.33 -36.58 -4.12
N PRO A 267 -20.51 -35.26 -4.31
CA PRO A 267 -20.80 -34.35 -3.22
C PRO A 267 -22.26 -34.49 -2.75
N GLN A 268 -22.46 -34.52 -1.43
CA GLN A 268 -23.78 -34.50 -0.78
C GLN A 268 -24.11 -33.07 -0.33
N GLN A 269 -25.30 -32.58 -0.69
CA GLN A 269 -25.81 -31.29 -0.24
C GLN A 269 -26.70 -31.46 0.99
N LEU A 270 -26.46 -30.68 2.04
CA LEU A 270 -27.26 -30.61 3.25
C LEU A 270 -27.85 -29.20 3.37
N VAL A 271 -29.19 -29.10 3.42
CA VAL A 271 -29.87 -27.80 3.43
C VAL A 271 -30.47 -27.53 4.81
N ILE A 272 -30.16 -26.36 5.37
CA ILE A 272 -30.75 -25.85 6.61
C ILE A 272 -31.56 -24.61 6.28
N SER A 273 -32.87 -24.68 6.49
CA SER A 273 -33.80 -23.55 6.31
C SER A 273 -34.25 -22.93 7.63
N ASP A 274 -34.09 -23.63 8.75
CA ASP A 274 -34.33 -23.09 10.09
C ASP A 274 -33.07 -22.36 10.57
N LEU A 275 -33.19 -21.05 10.76
CA LEU A 275 -32.07 -20.15 11.02
C LEU A 275 -32.20 -19.45 12.38
N GLU A 276 -33.10 -19.90 13.25
CA GLU A 276 -33.24 -19.34 14.60
C GLU A 276 -32.06 -19.75 15.50
N GLU A 277 -31.65 -21.02 15.44
CA GLU A 277 -30.46 -21.52 16.13
C GLU A 277 -29.47 -22.12 15.12
N ILE A 278 -28.33 -21.45 14.92
CA ILE A 278 -27.35 -21.90 13.93
C ILE A 278 -26.55 -23.10 14.45
N PHE A 279 -26.66 -24.24 13.79
CA PHE A 279 -25.87 -25.45 14.05
C PHE A 279 -25.17 -25.97 12.79
N LEU A 280 -24.16 -26.82 12.96
CA LEU A 280 -23.53 -27.52 11.85
C LEU A 280 -24.33 -28.80 11.56
N PRO A 281 -24.75 -29.07 10.32
CA PRO A 281 -25.61 -30.22 10.00
C PRO A 281 -24.92 -31.57 10.18
N SER A 282 -23.59 -31.56 10.29
CA SER A 282 -22.79 -32.76 10.51
C SER A 282 -21.54 -32.40 11.34
N PRO A 283 -21.09 -33.30 12.23
CA PRO A 283 -19.87 -33.09 13.01
C PRO A 283 -18.58 -33.29 12.19
N THR A 284 -18.65 -33.99 11.06
CA THR A 284 -17.49 -34.34 10.21
C THR A 284 -17.74 -33.97 8.75
N ASP A 285 -16.71 -34.07 7.91
CA ASP A 285 -16.81 -34.04 6.45
C ASP A 285 -17.40 -32.75 5.83
N LEU A 286 -17.45 -31.65 6.59
CA LEU A 286 -17.74 -30.30 6.08
C LEU A 286 -16.47 -29.51 5.75
N LEU A 287 -15.40 -29.72 6.52
CA LEU A 287 -14.05 -29.21 6.23
C LEU A 287 -13.29 -30.27 5.43
N LEU A 288 -13.29 -30.10 4.11
CA LEU A 288 -12.76 -31.06 3.16
C LEU A 288 -11.23 -30.90 3.05
N ASN A 289 -10.48 -31.99 3.18
CA ASN A 289 -9.06 -31.97 2.86
C ASN A 289 -8.90 -31.83 1.34
N LEU A 290 -8.14 -30.82 0.88
CA LEU A 290 -8.01 -30.50 -0.53
C LEU A 290 -7.36 -31.64 -1.35
N HIS A 291 -6.48 -32.41 -0.74
CA HIS A 291 -5.82 -33.56 -1.36
C HIS A 291 -6.73 -34.79 -1.36
N GLU A 292 -7.33 -35.16 -0.22
CA GLU A 292 -8.13 -36.40 -0.08
C GLU A 292 -9.51 -36.32 -0.75
N CYS A 293 -10.11 -35.13 -0.82
CA CYS A 293 -11.44 -34.91 -1.39
C CYS A 293 -11.37 -34.27 -2.80
N ARG A 294 -10.21 -34.32 -3.47
CA ARG A 294 -9.94 -33.55 -4.69
C ARG A 294 -11.00 -33.74 -5.77
N GLU A 295 -11.24 -34.99 -6.19
CA GLU A 295 -12.18 -35.29 -7.28
C GLU A 295 -13.62 -34.85 -6.96
N GLY A 296 -14.08 -35.04 -5.73
CA GLY A 296 -15.40 -34.59 -5.29
C GLY A 296 -15.52 -33.06 -5.19
N ILE A 297 -14.45 -32.35 -4.81
CA ILE A 297 -14.40 -30.88 -4.85
C ILE A 297 -14.48 -30.38 -6.30
N GLU A 298 -13.76 -31.00 -7.24
CA GLU A 298 -13.83 -30.66 -8.66
C GLU A 298 -15.23 -30.90 -9.25
N CYS A 299 -15.86 -32.02 -8.86
CA CYS A 299 -17.23 -32.34 -9.24
C CYS A 299 -18.24 -31.30 -8.68
N LEU A 300 -18.08 -30.89 -7.43
CA LEU A 300 -18.90 -29.87 -6.80
C LEU A 300 -18.78 -28.53 -7.54
N LEU A 301 -17.55 -28.04 -7.72
CA LEU A 301 -17.28 -26.74 -8.33
C LEU A 301 -17.73 -26.64 -9.79
N SER A 302 -17.59 -27.72 -10.55
CA SER A 302 -18.07 -27.79 -11.94
C SER A 302 -19.60 -27.77 -12.05
N ARG A 303 -20.33 -28.23 -11.02
CA ARG A 303 -21.79 -28.28 -10.99
C ARG A 303 -22.46 -27.02 -10.43
N MET A 304 -21.70 -26.09 -9.84
CA MET A 304 -22.23 -24.86 -9.19
C MET A 304 -23.23 -24.09 -10.03
N GLU A 305 -22.96 -23.90 -11.33
CA GLU A 305 -23.88 -23.20 -12.23
C GLU A 305 -25.22 -23.96 -12.37
N SER A 306 -25.14 -25.26 -12.68
CA SER A 306 -26.32 -26.09 -12.93
C SER A 306 -27.20 -26.29 -11.69
N MET A 307 -26.60 -26.33 -10.50
CA MET A 307 -27.31 -26.55 -9.23
C MET A 307 -28.24 -25.39 -8.87
N PHE A 308 -27.87 -24.15 -9.21
CA PHE A 308 -28.59 -22.95 -8.80
C PHE A 308 -29.20 -22.16 -9.96
N LYS A 309 -29.07 -22.64 -11.20
CA LYS A 309 -29.53 -21.95 -12.42
C LYS A 309 -31.01 -21.52 -12.37
N SER A 310 -31.87 -22.34 -11.75
CA SER A 310 -33.31 -22.08 -11.60
C SER A 310 -33.69 -21.56 -10.22
N ASN A 311 -32.73 -21.04 -9.44
CA ASN A 311 -33.04 -20.46 -8.14
C ASN A 311 -33.69 -19.08 -8.30
N HIS A 312 -34.81 -18.88 -7.61
CA HIS A 312 -35.57 -17.64 -7.58
C HIS A 312 -35.67 -17.02 -6.18
N SER A 313 -34.90 -17.53 -5.22
CA SER A 313 -34.88 -17.01 -3.85
C SER A 313 -34.26 -15.61 -3.79
N VAL A 314 -35.00 -14.65 -3.22
CA VAL A 314 -34.57 -13.25 -3.07
C VAL A 314 -33.90 -13.00 -1.72
N GLY A 315 -34.02 -13.94 -0.78
CA GLY A 315 -33.41 -13.85 0.55
C GLY A 315 -31.91 -14.12 0.53
N ASN A 316 -31.20 -13.55 1.50
CA ASN A 316 -29.79 -13.81 1.74
C ASN A 316 -29.50 -13.92 3.25
N ALA A 317 -29.21 -15.13 3.69
CA ALA A 317 -28.88 -15.54 5.06
C ALA A 317 -27.37 -15.48 5.36
N LEU A 318 -26.69 -14.44 4.89
CA LEU A 318 -25.24 -14.27 5.08
C LEU A 318 -24.83 -14.33 6.56
N SER A 319 -25.57 -13.67 7.45
CA SER A 319 -25.19 -13.63 8.87
C SER A 319 -25.21 -15.01 9.55
N PRO A 320 -26.26 -15.84 9.39
CA PRO A 320 -26.26 -17.26 9.72
C PRO A 320 -25.09 -18.05 9.13
N ALA A 321 -24.78 -17.84 7.85
CA ALA A 321 -23.70 -18.55 7.17
C ALA A 321 -22.34 -18.24 7.81
N ILE A 322 -22.10 -16.98 8.17
CA ILE A 322 -20.87 -16.57 8.85
C ILE A 322 -20.78 -17.19 10.25
N GLN A 323 -21.89 -17.23 11.00
CA GLN A 323 -21.90 -17.89 12.32
C GLN A 323 -21.60 -19.38 12.21
N ALA A 324 -22.16 -20.06 11.21
CA ALA A 324 -21.85 -21.47 10.94
C ALA A 324 -20.36 -21.66 10.57
N ALA A 325 -19.82 -20.81 9.69
CA ALA A 325 -18.41 -20.83 9.33
C ALA A 325 -17.49 -20.55 10.52
N GLN A 326 -17.87 -19.62 11.41
CA GLN A 326 -17.15 -19.35 12.65
C GLN A 326 -17.12 -20.58 13.57
N LYS A 327 -18.26 -21.27 13.75
CA LYS A 327 -18.32 -22.52 14.53
C LYS A 327 -17.44 -23.61 13.91
N MET A 328 -17.44 -23.73 12.59
CA MET A 328 -16.61 -24.69 11.84
C MET A 328 -15.11 -24.45 12.03
N LEU A 329 -14.68 -23.19 12.05
CA LEU A 329 -13.27 -22.80 12.21
C LEU A 329 -12.84 -22.62 13.67
N GLY A 330 -13.75 -22.73 14.64
CA GLY A 330 -13.56 -22.22 16.01
C GLY A 330 -12.25 -22.63 16.71
N THR A 331 -11.82 -23.87 16.54
CA THR A 331 -10.57 -24.39 17.12
C THR A 331 -9.40 -24.36 16.15
N LEU A 332 -9.62 -24.17 14.86
CA LEU A 332 -8.56 -24.20 13.84
C LEU A 332 -8.05 -22.80 13.50
N GLY A 333 -8.93 -21.80 13.49
CA GLY A 333 -8.71 -20.55 12.76
C GLY A 333 -8.79 -20.78 11.24
N GLY A 334 -8.52 -19.75 10.46
CA GLY A 334 -8.54 -19.84 9.00
C GLY A 334 -9.05 -18.56 8.35
N LYS A 335 -9.59 -18.71 7.15
CA LYS A 335 -10.09 -17.61 6.33
C LYS A 335 -11.50 -17.92 5.85
N ILE A 336 -12.42 -17.00 6.08
CA ILE A 336 -13.77 -17.02 5.52
C ILE A 336 -13.78 -16.08 4.32
N VAL A 337 -14.15 -16.58 3.15
CA VAL A 337 -14.25 -15.79 1.92
C VAL A 337 -15.72 -15.59 1.60
N VAL A 338 -16.21 -14.37 1.75
CA VAL A 338 -17.59 -13.99 1.48
C VAL A 338 -17.71 -13.50 0.04
N LEU A 339 -18.37 -14.26 -0.82
CA LEU A 339 -18.67 -13.88 -2.21
C LEU A 339 -20.14 -13.49 -2.31
N GLN A 340 -20.40 -12.18 -2.30
CA GLN A 340 -21.72 -11.59 -2.18
C GLN A 340 -22.11 -10.83 -3.44
N ALA A 341 -23.37 -10.97 -3.85
CA ALA A 341 -23.98 -10.26 -4.98
C ALA A 341 -25.35 -9.63 -4.65
N SER A 342 -25.84 -9.81 -3.41
CA SER A 342 -27.13 -9.32 -2.92
C SER A 342 -27.05 -8.82 -1.47
N LEU A 343 -28.07 -8.09 -1.03
CA LEU A 343 -28.12 -7.52 0.33
C LEU A 343 -28.40 -8.62 1.37
N PRO A 344 -27.69 -8.67 2.51
CA PRO A 344 -28.01 -9.57 3.62
C PRO A 344 -29.37 -9.19 4.24
N THR A 345 -30.37 -10.07 4.11
CA THR A 345 -31.76 -9.78 4.53
C THR A 345 -32.23 -10.64 5.70
N ILE A 346 -31.50 -11.73 6.03
CA ILE A 346 -31.92 -12.71 7.03
C ILE A 346 -30.85 -12.88 8.13
N GLY A 347 -31.33 -13.08 9.35
CA GLY A 347 -30.53 -13.28 10.57
C GLY A 347 -30.20 -11.99 11.32
N GLU A 348 -29.42 -12.12 12.39
CA GLU A 348 -29.08 -11.01 13.30
C GLU A 348 -28.32 -9.87 12.63
N GLY A 349 -27.52 -10.19 11.61
CA GLY A 349 -26.73 -9.22 10.85
C GLY A 349 -27.48 -8.59 9.69
N LYS A 350 -28.80 -8.79 9.55
CA LYS A 350 -29.57 -8.24 8.42
C LYS A 350 -29.40 -6.73 8.25
N ILE A 351 -29.50 -6.29 7.00
CA ILE A 351 -29.22 -4.93 6.57
C ILE A 351 -30.41 -4.42 5.76
N GLU A 352 -30.80 -3.17 6.00
CA GLU A 352 -31.85 -2.51 5.23
C GLU A 352 -31.25 -1.76 4.03
N PRO A 353 -31.96 -1.66 2.89
CA PRO A 353 -31.50 -0.86 1.75
C PRO A 353 -31.28 0.61 2.14
N ARG A 354 -30.13 1.18 1.77
CA ARG A 354 -29.83 2.59 2.03
C ARG A 354 -30.64 3.49 1.08
N PRO A 355 -31.09 4.67 1.53
CA PRO A 355 -31.79 5.62 0.65
C PRO A 355 -30.87 6.11 -0.48
N GLU A 356 -31.37 6.05 -1.71
CA GLU A 356 -30.58 6.44 -2.89
C GLU A 356 -30.47 7.96 -3.04
N GLY A 357 -29.25 8.43 -3.29
CA GLY A 357 -28.96 9.75 -3.89
C GLY A 357 -29.17 10.99 -3.01
N LYS A 358 -30.06 10.96 -2.00
CA LYS A 358 -30.43 12.15 -1.23
C LYS A 358 -29.30 12.72 -0.37
N ASP A 359 -28.49 11.85 0.22
CA ASP A 359 -27.41 12.27 1.12
C ASP A 359 -26.07 12.47 0.40
N LEU A 360 -25.95 12.08 -0.88
CA LEU A 360 -24.71 12.22 -1.66
C LEU A 360 -24.36 13.71 -1.87
N GLY A 361 -23.09 14.06 -1.67
CA GLY A 361 -22.62 15.43 -1.73
C GLY A 361 -23.10 16.34 -0.58
N THR A 362 -23.80 15.79 0.43
CA THR A 362 -24.19 16.52 1.64
C THR A 362 -23.32 16.12 2.83
N PRO A 363 -23.33 16.86 3.96
CA PRO A 363 -22.63 16.44 5.17
C PRO A 363 -23.06 15.06 5.71
N ARG A 364 -24.27 14.61 5.37
CA ARG A 364 -24.82 13.30 5.77
C ARG A 364 -24.30 12.14 4.93
N GLU A 365 -23.55 12.40 3.86
CA GLU A 365 -22.90 11.37 3.04
C GLU A 365 -22.01 10.43 3.88
N SER A 366 -21.43 10.94 4.97
CA SER A 366 -20.65 10.15 5.94
C SER A 366 -21.46 9.02 6.59
N GLU A 367 -22.78 9.16 6.74
CA GLU A 367 -23.67 8.11 7.27
C GLU A 367 -23.73 6.91 6.32
N LEU A 368 -23.57 7.12 5.01
CA LEU A 368 -23.53 6.06 4.00
C LEU A 368 -22.22 5.24 4.02
N LEU A 369 -21.17 5.80 4.62
CA LEU A 369 -19.86 5.15 4.74
C LEU A 369 -19.71 4.36 6.04
N ARG A 370 -20.64 4.51 6.98
CA ARG A 370 -20.62 3.84 8.29
C ARG A 370 -21.44 2.55 8.26
N PRO A 371 -21.05 1.52 9.03
CA PRO A 371 -21.84 0.30 9.15
C PRO A 371 -23.22 0.61 9.74
N GLN A 372 -24.28 -0.04 9.23
CA GLN A 372 -25.65 0.15 9.74
C GLN A 372 -25.86 -0.45 11.12
N ASN A 373 -25.12 -1.51 11.44
CA ASN A 373 -25.20 -2.21 12.71
C ASN A 373 -23.79 -2.58 13.21
N ASN A 374 -23.67 -2.87 14.51
CA ASN A 374 -22.40 -3.23 15.14
C ASN A 374 -22.12 -4.74 15.13
N TRP A 375 -23.01 -5.55 14.56
CA TRP A 375 -22.91 -7.00 14.59
C TRP A 375 -21.64 -7.49 13.87
N TYR A 376 -21.41 -7.00 12.65
CA TYR A 376 -20.22 -7.36 11.85
C TYR A 376 -18.90 -6.98 12.53
N LYS A 377 -18.83 -5.79 13.14
CA LYS A 377 -17.65 -5.33 13.87
C LYS A 377 -17.38 -6.18 15.12
N SER A 378 -18.42 -6.52 15.87
CA SER A 378 -18.30 -7.34 17.08
C SER A 378 -17.86 -8.77 16.72
N LEU A 379 -18.49 -9.36 15.70
CA LEU A 379 -18.14 -10.68 15.19
C LEU A 379 -16.71 -10.74 14.66
N ALA A 380 -16.25 -9.71 13.93
CA ALA A 380 -14.88 -9.61 13.46
C ALA A 380 -13.87 -9.59 14.61
N ALA A 381 -14.18 -8.86 15.69
CA ALA A 381 -13.36 -8.85 16.90
C ALA A 381 -13.28 -10.24 17.56
N ASP A 382 -14.40 -10.97 17.62
CA ASP A 382 -14.45 -12.35 18.13
C ASP A 382 -13.63 -13.30 17.26
N CYS A 383 -13.84 -13.26 15.94
CA CYS A 383 -13.08 -14.04 14.96
C CYS A 383 -11.57 -13.78 15.04
N SER A 384 -11.16 -12.53 15.24
CA SER A 384 -9.73 -12.17 15.39
C SER A 384 -9.08 -12.79 16.62
N ARG A 385 -9.84 -13.04 17.70
CA ARG A 385 -9.33 -13.74 18.89
C ARG A 385 -9.04 -15.23 18.62
N ILE A 386 -9.87 -15.86 17.79
CA ILE A 386 -9.76 -17.27 17.40
C ILE A 386 -9.06 -17.48 16.04
N GLN A 387 -8.31 -16.48 15.58
CA GLN A 387 -7.48 -16.56 14.37
C GLN A 387 -8.26 -16.82 13.08
N ILE A 388 -9.47 -16.23 12.97
CA ILE A 388 -10.27 -16.23 11.74
C ILE A 388 -10.17 -14.85 11.07
N ALA A 389 -9.83 -14.84 9.78
CA ALA A 389 -9.87 -13.67 8.91
C ALA A 389 -11.03 -13.73 7.92
N PHE A 390 -11.40 -12.57 7.37
CA PHE A 390 -12.40 -12.44 6.32
C PHE A 390 -11.82 -11.77 5.08
N ASP A 391 -12.09 -12.36 3.92
CA ASP A 391 -12.02 -11.63 2.65
C ASP A 391 -13.44 -11.43 2.13
N THR A 392 -13.76 -10.22 1.68
CA THR A 392 -15.10 -9.88 1.18
C THR A 392 -15.02 -9.52 -0.30
N VAL A 393 -15.79 -10.21 -1.12
CA VAL A 393 -15.84 -10.06 -2.57
C VAL A 393 -17.26 -9.65 -2.95
N PHE A 394 -17.39 -8.45 -3.51
CA PHE A 394 -18.67 -7.86 -3.92
C PHE A 394 -18.79 -7.89 -5.44
N ILE A 395 -19.87 -8.47 -5.96
CA ILE A 395 -20.03 -8.75 -7.39
C ILE A 395 -21.31 -8.08 -7.92
N GLY A 396 -21.16 -7.23 -8.94
CA GLY A 396 -22.27 -6.51 -9.59
C GLY A 396 -22.61 -5.18 -8.93
N GLN A 397 -23.68 -4.56 -9.41
CA GLN A 397 -24.15 -3.22 -8.98
C GLN A 397 -25.32 -3.24 -8.01
N GLN A 398 -25.81 -4.44 -7.67
CA GLN A 398 -26.96 -4.59 -6.79
C GLN A 398 -26.63 -4.07 -5.38
N PRO A 399 -27.62 -3.63 -4.60
CA PRO A 399 -27.39 -3.23 -3.22
C PRO A 399 -26.82 -4.40 -2.40
N MET A 400 -25.60 -4.22 -1.88
CA MET A 400 -24.89 -5.21 -1.04
C MET A 400 -24.46 -4.63 0.31
N ASP A 401 -24.56 -3.31 0.47
CA ASP A 401 -24.03 -2.55 1.59
C ASP A 401 -22.56 -2.85 1.95
N VAL A 402 -21.68 -2.54 0.99
CA VAL A 402 -20.21 -2.72 1.11
C VAL A 402 -19.67 -2.11 2.41
N ALA A 403 -20.18 -0.93 2.82
CA ALA A 403 -19.76 -0.25 4.06
C ALA A 403 -19.89 -1.12 5.32
N THR A 404 -20.99 -1.86 5.43
CA THR A 404 -21.26 -2.67 6.62
C THR A 404 -20.49 -3.99 6.56
N VAL A 405 -20.55 -4.70 5.44
CA VAL A 405 -19.94 -6.05 5.32
C VAL A 405 -18.41 -6.00 5.26
N SER A 406 -17.81 -4.97 4.65
CA SER A 406 -16.34 -4.83 4.58
C SER A 406 -15.67 -4.67 5.94
N CYS A 407 -16.43 -4.34 7.00
CA CYS A 407 -15.93 -4.31 8.37
C CYS A 407 -15.29 -5.64 8.79
N LEU A 408 -15.81 -6.76 8.27
CA LEU A 408 -15.25 -8.09 8.52
C LEU A 408 -13.79 -8.17 8.09
N ALA A 409 -13.47 -7.75 6.87
CA ALA A 409 -12.11 -7.76 6.34
C ALA A 409 -11.24 -6.72 7.05
N HIS A 410 -11.76 -5.51 7.27
CA HIS A 410 -11.05 -4.43 7.93
C HIS A 410 -10.54 -4.81 9.33
N TYR A 411 -11.40 -5.37 10.19
CA TYR A 411 -11.03 -5.70 11.56
C TYR A 411 -10.38 -7.08 11.73
N THR A 412 -10.20 -7.85 10.66
CA THR A 412 -9.52 -9.16 10.72
C THR A 412 -8.28 -9.26 9.84
N GLY A 413 -7.89 -8.17 9.18
CA GLY A 413 -6.66 -8.10 8.39
C GLY A 413 -6.77 -8.65 6.96
N GLY A 414 -7.98 -8.97 6.50
CA GLY A 414 -8.22 -9.45 5.14
C GLY A 414 -8.47 -8.35 4.12
N SER A 415 -8.95 -8.75 2.95
CA SER A 415 -9.01 -7.95 1.73
C SER A 415 -10.46 -7.70 1.27
N VAL A 416 -10.67 -6.58 0.58
CA VAL A 416 -11.97 -6.18 0.02
C VAL A 416 -11.85 -6.08 -1.49
N PHE A 417 -12.65 -6.87 -2.21
CA PHE A 417 -12.72 -6.86 -3.67
C PHE A 417 -14.10 -6.37 -4.11
N HIS A 418 -14.15 -5.55 -5.15
CA HIS A 418 -15.41 -5.02 -5.67
C HIS A 418 -15.38 -4.99 -7.20
N TYR A 419 -16.32 -5.72 -7.80
CA TYR A 419 -16.46 -5.90 -9.25
C TYR A 419 -17.81 -5.35 -9.72
N PRO A 420 -17.99 -4.02 -9.76
CA PRO A 420 -19.30 -3.42 -10.04
C PRO A 420 -19.79 -3.75 -11.45
N SER A 421 -18.90 -3.87 -12.43
CA SER A 421 -19.25 -4.11 -13.83
C SER A 421 -19.43 -5.59 -14.20
N PHE A 422 -19.29 -6.48 -13.23
CA PHE A 422 -19.28 -7.93 -13.46
C PHE A 422 -20.61 -8.43 -14.01
N MET A 423 -20.53 -9.19 -15.10
CA MET A 423 -21.56 -10.07 -15.63
C MET A 423 -20.88 -11.24 -16.32
N ALA A 424 -21.38 -12.46 -16.20
CA ALA A 424 -20.77 -13.63 -16.82
C ALA A 424 -20.68 -13.55 -18.36
N THR A 425 -21.50 -12.71 -18.99
CA THR A 425 -21.46 -12.44 -20.44
C THR A 425 -20.33 -11.48 -20.86
N ARG A 426 -19.76 -10.71 -19.93
CA ARG A 426 -18.68 -9.74 -20.18
C ARG A 426 -17.32 -10.39 -19.92
N LYS A 427 -16.75 -11.01 -20.96
CA LYS A 427 -15.48 -11.76 -20.86
C LYS A 427 -14.34 -11.01 -20.16
N PRO A 428 -14.04 -9.72 -20.45
CA PRO A 428 -12.94 -9.01 -19.78
C PRO A 428 -13.11 -8.88 -18.27
N GLU A 429 -14.35 -8.70 -17.78
CA GLU A 429 -14.65 -8.64 -16.35
C GLU A 429 -14.54 -10.01 -15.69
N VAL A 430 -14.93 -11.08 -16.40
CA VAL A 430 -14.77 -12.47 -15.94
C VAL A 430 -13.29 -12.84 -15.85
N GLU A 431 -12.49 -12.44 -16.84
CA GLU A 431 -11.04 -12.62 -16.84
C GLU A 431 -10.39 -11.82 -15.70
N ARG A 432 -10.86 -10.59 -15.45
CA ARG A 432 -10.41 -9.77 -14.32
C ARG A 432 -10.65 -10.47 -12.99
N PHE A 433 -11.90 -10.81 -12.71
CA PHE A 433 -12.29 -11.53 -11.50
C PHE A 433 -11.49 -12.83 -11.34
N THR A 434 -11.39 -13.62 -12.41
CA THR A 434 -10.69 -14.91 -12.39
C THR A 434 -9.22 -14.73 -12.10
N HIS A 435 -8.54 -13.79 -12.77
CA HIS A 435 -7.12 -13.53 -12.55
C HIS A 435 -6.84 -13.06 -11.13
N GLU A 436 -7.52 -12.00 -10.69
CA GLU A 436 -7.29 -11.38 -9.39
C GLU A 436 -7.59 -12.34 -8.24
N PHE A 437 -8.77 -12.98 -8.27
CA PHE A 437 -9.18 -13.87 -7.19
C PHE A 437 -8.35 -15.16 -7.15
N SER A 438 -7.99 -15.71 -8.31
CA SER A 438 -7.16 -16.92 -8.34
C SER A 438 -5.71 -16.65 -7.92
N ASN A 439 -5.15 -15.47 -8.24
CA ASN A 439 -3.86 -15.05 -7.71
C ASN A 439 -3.91 -14.82 -6.20
N HIS A 440 -5.00 -14.26 -5.69
CA HIS A 440 -5.22 -14.09 -4.25
C HIS A 440 -5.27 -15.43 -3.51
N LEU A 441 -5.94 -16.45 -4.07
CA LEU A 441 -5.95 -17.81 -3.50
C LEU A 441 -4.59 -18.51 -3.62
N ALA A 442 -3.83 -18.23 -4.69
CA ALA A 442 -2.51 -18.77 -4.92
C ALA A 442 -1.40 -18.12 -4.06
N ALA A 443 -1.66 -16.92 -3.56
CA ALA A 443 -0.67 -16.15 -2.83
C ALA A 443 -0.25 -16.86 -1.53
N HIS A 444 1.05 -16.86 -1.23
CA HIS A 444 1.55 -17.30 0.07
C HIS A 444 0.89 -16.49 1.17
N VAL A 445 0.45 -17.16 2.23
CA VAL A 445 -0.31 -16.52 3.29
C VAL A 445 0.37 -16.71 4.64
N GLY A 446 0.44 -15.64 5.42
CA GLY A 446 0.83 -15.72 6.83
C GLY A 446 -0.39 -15.98 7.70
N LEU A 447 -0.33 -16.99 8.57
CA LEU A 447 -1.41 -17.36 9.49
C LEU A 447 -1.06 -17.00 10.94
N GLU A 448 -2.08 -16.74 11.75
CA GLU A 448 -1.96 -16.52 13.21
C GLU A 448 -0.89 -15.48 13.56
N ALA A 449 -0.86 -14.39 12.80
CA ALA A 449 0.24 -13.47 12.83
C ALA A 449 0.00 -12.33 13.84
N VAL A 450 1.09 -11.85 14.38
CA VAL A 450 1.11 -10.62 15.18
C VAL A 450 2.26 -9.73 14.72
N LEU A 451 1.96 -8.45 14.59
CA LEU A 451 2.90 -7.43 14.14
C LEU A 451 3.14 -6.45 15.29
N ARG A 452 4.42 -6.21 15.59
CA ARG A 452 4.84 -5.23 16.59
C ARG A 452 5.96 -4.35 16.05
N ILE A 453 5.87 -3.05 16.31
CA ILE A 453 6.88 -2.07 15.94
C ILE A 453 7.50 -1.53 17.21
N ARG A 454 8.83 -1.59 17.32
CA ARG A 454 9.61 -1.00 18.41
C ARG A 454 10.39 0.19 17.87
N ALA A 455 10.49 1.25 18.66
CA ALA A 455 11.30 2.42 18.37
C ALA A 455 12.38 2.62 19.45
N SER A 456 13.47 3.29 19.10
CA SER A 456 14.50 3.72 20.06
C SER A 456 13.94 4.71 21.08
N LYS A 457 14.64 4.89 22.21
CA LYS A 457 14.21 5.80 23.28
C LYS A 457 13.89 7.22 22.75
N GLY A 458 12.80 7.80 23.27
CA GLY A 458 12.30 9.13 22.91
C GLY A 458 11.25 9.16 21.82
N LEU A 459 10.91 7.99 21.25
CA LEU A 459 9.92 7.84 20.20
C LEU A 459 8.77 6.91 20.64
N ARG A 460 7.55 7.26 20.24
CA ARG A 460 6.35 6.48 20.53
C ARG A 460 5.48 6.33 19.28
N MET A 461 4.89 5.15 19.11
CA MET A 461 3.88 4.91 18.07
C MET A 461 2.54 5.44 18.58
N ALA A 462 1.92 6.36 17.85
CA ALA A 462 0.71 7.05 18.30
C ALA A 462 -0.57 6.41 17.75
N SER A 463 -0.68 6.28 16.43
CA SER A 463 -1.86 5.77 15.73
C SER A 463 -1.45 4.81 14.62
N TYR A 464 -2.31 3.85 14.32
CA TYR A 464 -2.10 2.81 13.30
C TYR A 464 -3.22 2.85 12.27
N TYR A 465 -2.89 2.63 11.00
CA TYR A 465 -3.84 2.67 9.88
C TYR A 465 -3.63 1.46 8.97
N GLY A 466 -4.73 0.81 8.56
CA GLY A 466 -4.74 -0.41 7.76
C GLY A 466 -5.79 -1.41 8.27
N ASN A 467 -5.80 -2.61 7.70
CA ASN A 467 -6.72 -3.68 8.11
C ASN A 467 -6.06 -4.56 9.17
N PHE A 468 -6.54 -4.51 10.41
CA PHE A 468 -6.05 -5.34 11.52
C PHE A 468 -7.00 -5.23 12.71
N PHE A 469 -6.75 -6.04 13.74
CA PHE A 469 -7.31 -5.82 15.07
C PHE A 469 -6.23 -5.38 16.06
N LEU A 470 -6.46 -4.30 16.80
CA LEU A 470 -5.52 -3.84 17.82
C LEU A 470 -5.80 -4.56 19.15
N ARG A 471 -4.95 -5.55 19.53
CA ARG A 471 -5.12 -6.31 20.79
C ARG A 471 -4.67 -5.54 22.01
N SER A 472 -3.61 -4.76 21.86
CA SER A 472 -3.07 -3.83 22.86
C SER A 472 -2.51 -2.62 22.12
N LEU A 473 -2.15 -1.56 22.85
CA LEU A 473 -1.68 -0.29 22.27
C LEU A 473 -0.55 -0.42 21.23
N ASP A 474 0.23 -1.51 21.25
CA ASP A 474 1.40 -1.73 20.40
C ASP A 474 1.41 -3.08 19.63
N LEU A 475 0.30 -3.82 19.63
CA LEU A 475 0.23 -5.18 19.08
C LEU A 475 -0.95 -5.35 18.12
N LEU A 476 -0.61 -5.46 16.84
CA LEU A 476 -1.56 -5.68 15.76
C LEU A 476 -1.74 -7.18 15.58
N ALA A 477 -2.97 -7.66 15.73
CA ALA A 477 -3.35 -9.01 15.42
C ALA A 477 -3.81 -9.10 13.97
N LEU A 478 -3.22 -10.07 13.27
CA LEU A 478 -3.43 -10.36 11.88
C LEU A 478 -3.69 -11.87 11.77
N PRO A 479 -4.92 -12.34 12.02
CA PRO A 479 -5.31 -13.74 11.84
C PRO A 479 -4.81 -14.33 10.52
N ASN A 480 -4.84 -13.50 9.47
CA ASN A 480 -4.29 -13.78 8.16
C ASN A 480 -3.52 -12.55 7.65
N VAL A 481 -2.37 -12.76 7.01
CA VAL A 481 -1.55 -11.71 6.40
C VAL A 481 -1.52 -11.96 4.90
N THR A 482 -2.31 -11.18 4.17
CA THR A 482 -2.24 -11.13 2.71
C THR A 482 -0.93 -10.46 2.28
N PRO A 483 -0.24 -11.00 1.26
CA PRO A 483 0.95 -10.36 0.72
C PRO A 483 0.69 -8.92 0.26
N ASN A 484 1.72 -8.10 0.37
CA ASN A 484 1.71 -6.69 -0.04
C ASN A 484 0.70 -5.80 0.71
N HIS A 485 -0.01 -6.31 1.73
CA HIS A 485 -0.74 -5.43 2.64
C HIS A 485 0.25 -4.52 3.40
N SER A 486 -0.07 -3.23 3.38
CA SER A 486 0.72 -2.18 3.99
C SER A 486 -0.02 -1.47 5.11
N TYR A 487 0.72 -1.15 6.15
CA TYR A 487 0.23 -0.47 7.35
C TYR A 487 0.96 0.86 7.49
N ALA A 488 0.27 1.88 7.97
CA ALA A 488 0.88 3.17 8.28
C ALA A 488 0.78 3.47 9.77
N VAL A 489 1.79 4.13 10.32
CA VAL A 489 1.87 4.43 11.76
C VAL A 489 2.36 5.86 11.96
N ASP A 490 1.65 6.62 12.79
CA ASP A 490 2.11 7.92 13.27
C ASP A 490 3.16 7.74 14.37
N VAL A 491 4.22 8.54 14.30
CA VAL A 491 5.31 8.54 15.28
C VAL A 491 5.41 9.90 15.95
N GLU A 492 5.47 9.90 17.27
CA GLU A 492 5.66 11.10 18.09
C GLU A 492 7.03 11.09 18.78
N ILE A 493 7.57 12.29 19.04
CA ILE A 493 8.80 12.50 19.81
C ILE A 493 8.39 12.92 21.23
N ASP A 494 8.46 12.00 22.18
CA ASP A 494 8.07 12.28 23.58
C ASP A 494 9.24 12.89 24.37
N GLU A 495 10.48 12.48 24.08
CA GLU A 495 11.68 12.97 24.76
C GLU A 495 12.70 13.46 23.74
N THR A 496 13.51 14.47 24.11
CA THR A 496 14.62 14.94 23.28
C THR A 496 15.59 13.80 22.98
N ILE A 497 15.81 13.55 21.69
CA ILE A 497 16.69 12.51 21.20
C ILE A 497 18.12 13.02 21.26
N THR A 498 18.97 12.38 22.07
CA THR A 498 20.40 12.73 22.19
C THR A 498 21.31 11.91 21.29
N SER A 499 20.84 10.73 20.87
CA SER A 499 21.56 9.82 19.98
C SER A 499 21.68 10.42 18.58
N PRO A 500 22.80 10.20 17.85
CA PRO A 500 22.95 10.65 16.46
C PRO A 500 21.99 9.93 15.51
N MET A 501 21.46 8.77 15.90
CA MET A 501 20.52 7.96 15.11
C MET A 501 19.35 7.47 15.95
N VAL A 502 18.23 7.25 15.28
CA VAL A 502 17.07 6.53 15.80
C VAL A 502 16.81 5.27 15.00
N TYR A 503 16.09 4.33 15.60
CA TYR A 503 15.90 3.00 15.04
C TYR A 503 14.45 2.55 15.19
N PHE A 504 13.95 1.86 14.15
CA PHE A 504 12.63 1.25 14.13
C PHE A 504 12.72 -0.21 13.71
N GLN A 505 12.39 -1.12 14.62
CA GLN A 505 12.38 -2.55 14.36
C GLN A 505 10.95 -3.08 14.33
N THR A 506 10.55 -3.60 13.18
CA THR A 506 9.26 -4.24 12.97
C THR A 506 9.46 -5.75 13.02
N ALA A 507 8.65 -6.45 13.79
CA ALA A 507 8.69 -7.91 13.89
C ALA A 507 7.29 -8.48 13.59
N LEU A 508 7.21 -9.34 12.58
CA LEU A 508 6.04 -10.11 12.21
C LEU A 508 6.26 -11.58 12.61
N LEU A 509 5.64 -12.02 13.69
CA LEU A 509 5.58 -13.43 14.05
C LEU A 509 4.38 -14.04 13.32
N HIS A 510 4.59 -15.04 12.48
CA HIS A 510 3.53 -15.68 11.69
C HIS A 510 3.79 -17.18 11.50
N THR A 511 2.76 -17.91 11.12
CA THR A 511 2.84 -19.28 10.65
C THR A 511 2.83 -19.23 9.12
N SER A 512 3.82 -19.81 8.46
CA SER A 512 3.86 -19.90 7.01
C SER A 512 2.81 -20.89 6.51
N SER A 513 2.43 -20.76 5.23
CA SER A 513 1.57 -21.74 4.56
C SER A 513 2.18 -23.15 4.44
N THR A 514 3.49 -23.30 4.73
CA THR A 514 4.20 -24.59 4.74
C THR A 514 4.26 -25.24 6.11
N GLY A 515 3.59 -24.67 7.12
CA GLY A 515 3.55 -25.23 8.47
C GLY A 515 4.74 -24.88 9.37
N GLU A 516 5.48 -23.81 9.07
CA GLU A 516 6.58 -23.34 9.91
C GLU A 516 6.20 -22.08 10.67
N ARG A 517 6.57 -21.98 11.95
CA ARG A 517 6.46 -20.72 12.69
C ARG A 517 7.70 -19.88 12.38
N ARG A 518 7.51 -18.69 11.81
CA ARG A 518 8.59 -17.79 11.38
C ARG A 518 8.45 -16.41 12.01
N ILE A 519 9.58 -15.72 12.16
CA ILE A 519 9.63 -14.32 12.60
C ILE A 519 10.37 -13.50 11.56
N ARG A 520 9.65 -12.63 10.85
CA ARG A 520 10.27 -11.68 9.93
C ARG A 520 10.58 -10.39 10.66
N VAL A 521 11.84 -9.95 10.60
CA VAL A 521 12.30 -8.73 11.27
C VAL A 521 12.85 -7.77 10.23
N SER A 522 12.38 -6.52 10.26
CA SER A 522 12.97 -5.42 9.48
C SER A 522 13.41 -4.29 10.39
N THR A 523 14.67 -3.88 10.28
CA THR A 523 15.28 -2.82 11.10
C THR A 523 15.64 -1.63 10.21
N LEU A 524 15.05 -0.47 10.50
CA LEU A 524 15.36 0.80 9.85
C LEU A 524 16.15 1.67 10.83
N ALA A 525 17.26 2.25 10.36
CA ALA A 525 18.00 3.29 11.07
C ALA A 525 17.88 4.61 10.32
N LEU A 526 17.69 5.70 11.05
CA LEU A 526 17.61 7.05 10.48
C LEU A 526 18.53 8.01 11.26
N PRO A 527 19.26 8.90 10.58
CA PRO A 527 20.03 9.96 11.23
C PRO A 527 19.09 10.97 11.90
N THR A 528 19.60 11.61 12.95
CA THR A 528 18.92 12.71 13.63
C THR A 528 19.55 14.05 13.26
N THR A 529 18.77 15.13 13.32
CA THR A 529 19.25 16.48 13.01
C THR A 529 18.59 17.54 13.89
N GLU A 530 19.30 18.64 14.08
CA GLU A 530 18.79 19.88 14.70
C GLU A 530 18.51 20.96 13.63
N ASN A 531 18.95 20.72 12.39
CA ASN A 531 18.78 21.65 11.28
C ASN A 531 17.48 21.37 10.53
N ILE A 532 16.57 22.35 10.56
CA ILE A 532 15.27 22.29 9.87
C ILE A 532 15.39 22.09 8.35
N HIS A 533 16.40 22.69 7.70
CA HIS A 533 16.62 22.52 6.26
C HIS A 533 16.90 21.06 5.91
N THR A 534 17.73 20.38 6.72
CA THR A 534 18.05 18.97 6.51
C THR A 534 16.80 18.09 6.58
N VAL A 535 15.86 18.40 7.48
CA VAL A 535 14.58 17.68 7.60
C VAL A 535 13.77 17.81 6.30
N PHE A 536 13.61 19.05 5.80
CA PHE A 536 12.86 19.31 4.57
C PHE A 536 13.49 18.68 3.32
N HIS A 537 14.82 18.69 3.19
CA HIS A 537 15.51 18.12 2.03
C HIS A 537 15.56 16.58 2.03
N HIS A 538 15.33 15.92 3.16
CA HIS A 538 15.29 14.45 3.28
C HIS A 538 13.88 13.93 3.62
N ALA A 539 12.85 14.73 3.35
CA ALA A 539 11.46 14.31 3.48
C ALA A 539 11.05 13.45 2.27
N ASP A 540 10.36 12.33 2.52
CA ASP A 540 9.88 11.43 1.48
C ASP A 540 8.43 11.78 1.11
N GLN A 541 8.24 12.48 -0.01
CA GLN A 541 6.92 12.93 -0.47
C GLN A 541 5.92 11.79 -0.72
N ILE A 542 6.38 10.61 -1.16
CA ILE A 542 5.48 9.46 -1.44
C ILE A 542 5.03 8.84 -0.12
N ALA A 543 5.95 8.68 0.85
CA ALA A 543 5.59 8.21 2.18
C ALA A 543 4.65 9.19 2.90
N ILE A 544 4.90 10.50 2.78
CA ILE A 544 4.03 11.56 3.31
C ILE A 544 2.64 11.49 2.67
N ALA A 545 2.56 11.43 1.34
CA ALA A 545 1.29 11.36 0.63
C ALA A 545 0.51 10.08 0.98
N SER A 546 1.18 8.94 1.08
CA SER A 546 0.57 7.67 1.49
C SER A 546 0.02 7.74 2.92
N LEU A 547 0.80 8.22 3.89
CA LEU A 547 0.35 8.38 5.27
C LEU A 547 -0.83 9.35 5.36
N MET A 548 -0.73 10.52 4.72
CA MET A 548 -1.79 11.52 4.70
C MET A 548 -3.08 10.97 4.07
N SER A 549 -2.98 10.21 2.97
CA SER A 549 -4.13 9.60 2.31
C SER A 549 -4.81 8.56 3.20
N LYS A 550 -4.04 7.68 3.86
CA LYS A 550 -4.58 6.68 4.80
C LYS A 550 -5.29 7.36 5.99
N LYS A 551 -4.70 8.41 6.55
CA LYS A 551 -5.31 9.23 7.62
C LYS A 551 -6.61 9.91 7.18
N ALA A 552 -6.64 10.42 5.95
CA ALA A 552 -7.81 11.13 5.43
C ALA A 552 -8.98 10.18 5.19
N VAL A 553 -8.74 9.01 4.61
CA VAL A 553 -9.82 8.04 4.36
C VAL A 553 -10.34 7.40 5.65
N ASP A 554 -9.48 7.18 6.63
CA ASP A 554 -9.86 6.73 7.97
C ASP A 554 -10.78 7.77 8.64
N ARG A 555 -10.36 9.04 8.62
CA ARG A 555 -11.18 10.17 9.10
C ARG A 555 -12.49 10.33 8.33
N ALA A 556 -12.53 10.01 7.04
CA ALA A 556 -13.75 10.13 6.23
C ALA A 556 -14.86 9.15 6.67
N VAL A 557 -14.48 8.00 7.24
CA VAL A 557 -15.42 7.01 7.78
C VAL A 557 -15.87 7.40 9.19
N GLU A 558 -14.94 7.88 10.04
CA GLU A 558 -15.23 8.22 11.43
C GLU A 558 -15.89 9.59 11.63
N ALA A 559 -15.56 10.58 10.80
CA ALA A 559 -16.04 11.96 10.87
C ALA A 559 -16.85 12.31 9.61
N LYS A 560 -16.73 13.55 9.11
CA LYS A 560 -17.32 13.97 7.83
C LYS A 560 -16.29 13.88 6.71
N LEU A 561 -16.77 13.62 5.50
CA LEU A 561 -15.94 13.56 4.30
C LEU A 561 -15.28 14.93 3.98
N GLU A 562 -15.97 16.03 4.28
CA GLU A 562 -15.44 17.39 4.16
C GLU A 562 -14.27 17.62 5.13
N ASP A 563 -14.41 17.23 6.40
CA ASP A 563 -13.34 17.36 7.40
C ASP A 563 -12.06 16.61 6.97
N ALA A 564 -12.20 15.48 6.28
CA ALA A 564 -11.07 14.73 5.73
C ALA A 564 -10.35 15.49 4.61
N ARG A 565 -11.10 16.11 3.69
CA ARG A 565 -10.54 16.95 2.61
C ARG A 565 -9.84 18.18 3.18
N ASP A 566 -10.47 18.84 4.13
CA ASP A 566 -9.94 20.05 4.77
C ASP A 566 -8.67 19.73 5.55
N ALA A 567 -8.64 18.60 6.25
CA ALA A 567 -7.44 18.15 6.95
C ALA A 567 -6.25 17.94 6.00
N LEU A 568 -6.46 17.36 4.81
CA LEU A 568 -5.41 17.22 3.80
C LEU A 568 -4.91 18.57 3.28
N GLN A 569 -5.83 19.43 2.86
CA GLN A 569 -5.49 20.76 2.32
C GLN A 569 -4.78 21.61 3.37
N TYR A 570 -5.30 21.63 4.59
CA TYR A 570 -4.74 22.36 5.71
C TYR A 570 -3.34 21.85 6.05
N LYS A 571 -3.14 20.52 6.06
CA LYS A 571 -1.82 19.97 6.37
C LYS A 571 -0.77 20.34 5.33
N THR A 572 -1.11 20.28 4.04
CA THR A 572 -0.21 20.70 2.96
C THR A 572 0.08 22.20 3.03
N LEU A 573 -0.92 23.01 3.38
CA LEU A 573 -0.77 24.44 3.60
C LEU A 573 0.21 24.74 4.76
N GLU A 574 0.07 24.04 5.91
CA GLU A 574 0.98 24.18 7.05
C GLU A 574 2.43 23.85 6.67
N ILE A 575 2.67 22.78 5.90
CA ILE A 575 4.02 22.36 5.49
C ILE A 575 4.70 23.42 4.61
N ILE A 576 3.97 23.95 3.63
CA ILE A 576 4.51 24.97 2.72
C ILE A 576 4.72 26.30 3.47
N GLY A 577 3.77 26.67 4.32
CA GLY A 577 3.87 27.87 5.16
C GLY A 577 5.05 27.80 6.14
N ALA A 578 5.28 26.64 6.74
CA ALA A 578 6.44 26.38 7.59
C ALA A 578 7.76 26.48 6.81
N PHE A 579 7.84 25.90 5.61
CA PHE A 579 9.03 26.02 4.77
C PHE A 579 9.34 27.46 4.38
N LYS A 580 8.33 28.25 3.99
CA LYS A 580 8.48 29.69 3.74
C LYS A 580 9.02 30.41 4.98
N THR A 581 8.41 30.17 6.14
CA THR A 581 8.74 30.94 7.35
C THR A 581 10.14 30.62 7.87
N GLU A 582 10.53 29.35 7.86
CA GLU A 582 11.75 28.88 8.53
C GLU A 582 12.93 28.69 7.57
N CYS A 583 12.70 28.48 6.26
CA CYS A 583 13.76 28.12 5.31
C CYS A 583 13.98 29.12 4.17
N THR A 584 13.12 30.11 3.99
CA THR A 584 13.32 31.16 2.97
C THR A 584 13.64 32.50 3.62
N GLN A 585 14.39 33.37 2.93
CA GLN A 585 14.74 34.71 3.42
C GLN A 585 13.51 35.66 3.46
N SER A 586 12.35 35.19 2.99
CA SER A 586 11.08 35.91 2.86
C SER A 586 10.11 35.58 4.00
N SER A 587 10.60 35.56 5.24
CA SER A 587 9.82 35.26 6.44
C SER A 587 8.69 36.26 6.73
N SER A 588 8.79 37.50 6.21
CA SER A 588 7.91 38.62 6.61
C SER A 588 7.30 39.43 5.45
N GLY A 589 7.09 38.82 4.27
CA GLY A 589 6.54 39.51 3.09
C GLY A 589 5.55 38.66 2.27
N ALA A 590 4.73 39.35 1.46
CA ALA A 590 3.89 38.69 0.46
C ALA A 590 4.78 38.00 -0.58
N THR A 591 4.59 36.69 -0.77
CA THR A 591 5.38 35.94 -1.75
C THR A 591 4.69 35.94 -3.09
N THR A 592 5.41 36.33 -4.15
CA THR A 592 4.94 36.25 -5.53
C THR A 592 5.07 34.83 -6.09
N GLN A 593 6.06 34.07 -5.60
CA GLN A 593 6.29 32.66 -5.94
C GLN A 593 6.20 31.75 -4.71
N LEU A 594 5.73 30.53 -4.90
CA LEU A 594 5.59 29.53 -3.86
C LEU A 594 6.80 28.61 -3.97
N GLN A 595 7.72 28.77 -3.01
CA GLN A 595 8.97 28.02 -2.95
C GLN A 595 8.78 26.76 -2.11
N ILE A 596 9.35 25.64 -2.56
CA ILE A 596 9.31 24.35 -1.87
C ILE A 596 10.66 23.63 -2.09
N PRO A 597 11.12 22.75 -1.17
CA PRO A 597 12.31 21.94 -1.44
C PRO A 597 12.01 20.93 -2.56
N ARG A 598 13.02 20.61 -3.38
CA ARG A 598 12.90 19.62 -4.46
C ARG A 598 12.30 18.28 -4.00
N ALA A 599 12.64 17.83 -2.79
CA ALA A 599 12.14 16.59 -2.21
C ALA A 599 10.60 16.54 -2.01
N LEU A 600 9.95 17.70 -1.93
CA LEU A 600 8.50 17.84 -1.74
C LEU A 600 7.81 18.49 -2.96
N GLN A 601 8.49 18.59 -4.11
CA GLN A 601 7.99 19.35 -5.25
C GLN A 601 6.61 18.89 -5.76
N LEU A 602 6.27 17.61 -5.60
CA LEU A 602 4.98 17.06 -6.02
C LEU A 602 3.97 16.97 -4.87
N LEU A 603 4.32 17.29 -3.63
CA LEU A 603 3.40 17.20 -2.50
C LEU A 603 2.07 17.96 -2.72
N PRO A 604 2.06 19.20 -3.26
CA PRO A 604 0.81 19.89 -3.56
C PRO A 604 -0.01 19.17 -4.64
N PHE A 605 0.65 18.65 -5.67
CA PHE A 605 0.00 17.89 -6.73
C PHE A 605 -0.59 16.57 -6.20
N LEU A 606 0.17 15.81 -5.39
CA LEU A 606 -0.28 14.57 -4.75
C LEU A 606 -1.48 14.83 -3.82
N THR A 607 -1.48 15.96 -3.12
CA THR A 607 -2.62 16.38 -2.29
C THR A 607 -3.85 16.62 -3.17
N LEU A 608 -3.71 17.37 -4.27
CA LEU A 608 -4.80 17.64 -5.20
C LEU A 608 -5.34 16.36 -5.85
N ALA A 609 -4.45 15.46 -6.28
CA ALA A 609 -4.84 14.17 -6.84
C ALA A 609 -5.60 13.31 -5.81
N SER A 610 -5.18 13.32 -4.54
CA SER A 610 -5.89 12.62 -3.45
C SER A 610 -7.30 13.19 -3.24
N LEU A 611 -7.47 14.51 -3.33
CA LEU A 611 -8.78 15.18 -3.24
C LEU A 611 -9.69 14.87 -4.44
N LYS A 612 -9.10 14.64 -5.62
CA LYS A 612 -9.81 14.25 -6.85
C LYS A 612 -10.01 12.75 -6.98
N HIS A 613 -9.39 11.93 -6.15
CA HIS A 613 -9.55 10.48 -6.20
C HIS A 613 -10.92 10.06 -5.64
N THR A 614 -11.50 8.98 -6.17
CA THR A 614 -12.86 8.50 -5.85
C THR A 614 -13.14 8.33 -4.34
N SER A 615 -12.11 8.01 -3.56
CA SER A 615 -12.19 7.88 -2.10
C SER A 615 -12.58 9.17 -1.39
N LEU A 616 -12.14 10.33 -1.88
CA LEU A 616 -12.34 11.63 -1.24
C LEU A 616 -13.05 12.65 -2.13
N ARG A 617 -13.22 12.40 -3.43
CA ARG A 617 -13.81 13.35 -4.38
C ARG A 617 -15.17 13.87 -3.90
N SER A 618 -15.34 15.19 -4.01
CA SER A 618 -16.59 15.91 -3.81
C SER A 618 -17.51 15.73 -5.01
N GLY A 619 -18.80 15.58 -4.74
CA GLY A 619 -19.82 15.41 -5.78
C GLY A 619 -20.94 14.50 -5.31
N ASN A 620 -21.99 14.43 -6.12
CA ASN A 620 -23.18 13.62 -5.87
C ASN A 620 -23.30 12.41 -6.81
N ASN A 621 -22.25 12.10 -7.56
CA ASN A 621 -22.24 11.11 -8.64
C ASN A 621 -21.42 9.85 -8.32
N ILE A 622 -20.84 9.73 -7.12
CA ILE A 622 -20.05 8.56 -6.72
C ILE A 622 -20.93 7.61 -5.90
N PRO A 623 -21.13 6.36 -6.37
CA PRO A 623 -21.82 5.35 -5.56
C PRO A 623 -21.07 5.07 -4.25
N PRO A 624 -21.76 4.98 -3.10
CA PRO A 624 -21.12 4.70 -1.81
C PRO A 624 -20.28 3.42 -1.81
N ALA A 625 -20.76 2.35 -2.48
CA ALA A 625 -20.04 1.09 -2.62
C ALA A 625 -18.66 1.27 -3.28
N LEU A 626 -18.61 2.06 -4.36
CA LEU A 626 -17.35 2.36 -5.06
C LEU A 626 -16.41 3.17 -4.16
N ARG A 627 -16.93 4.17 -3.45
CA ARG A 627 -16.10 4.97 -2.52
C ARG A 627 -15.52 4.12 -1.41
N VAL A 628 -16.33 3.27 -0.77
CA VAL A 628 -15.87 2.38 0.32
C VAL A 628 -14.83 1.39 -0.19
N ALA A 629 -15.02 0.81 -1.37
CA ALA A 629 -14.01 -0.05 -1.99
C ALA A 629 -12.69 0.71 -2.21
N SER A 630 -12.75 1.95 -2.72
CA SER A 630 -11.57 2.81 -2.87
C SER A 630 -10.89 3.18 -1.55
N ILE A 631 -11.67 3.44 -0.50
CA ILE A 631 -11.15 3.69 0.86
C ILE A 631 -10.36 2.47 1.36
N ASN A 632 -10.94 1.27 1.24
CA ASN A 632 -10.28 0.03 1.66
C ASN A 632 -8.97 -0.22 0.90
N ASN A 633 -8.93 0.03 -0.40
CA ASN A 633 -7.70 -0.09 -1.19
C ASN A 633 -6.61 0.90 -0.73
N ILE A 634 -6.95 2.16 -0.47
CA ILE A 634 -5.98 3.14 0.06
C ILE A 634 -5.42 2.68 1.40
N LEU A 635 -6.27 2.12 2.27
CA LEU A 635 -5.84 1.65 3.59
C LEU A 635 -4.86 0.48 3.52
N THR A 636 -4.95 -0.39 2.51
CA THR A 636 -4.14 -1.63 2.43
C THR A 636 -2.99 -1.58 1.44
N LEU A 637 -3.03 -0.73 0.41
CA LEU A 637 -1.97 -0.68 -0.60
C LEU A 637 -0.64 -0.13 -0.04
N PRO A 638 0.52 -0.63 -0.50
CA PRO A 638 1.82 -0.03 -0.20
C PRO A 638 1.93 1.39 -0.76
N ALA A 639 2.91 2.15 -0.25
CA ALA A 639 3.08 3.56 -0.60
C ALA A 639 3.25 3.77 -2.11
N GLU A 640 4.00 2.90 -2.78
CA GLU A 640 4.25 2.97 -4.21
C GLU A 640 2.95 2.77 -4.99
N GLN A 641 2.29 1.62 -4.86
CA GLN A 641 1.06 1.31 -5.61
C GLN A 641 -0.11 2.22 -5.24
N GLY A 642 -0.24 2.56 -3.94
CA GLY A 642 -1.33 3.39 -3.42
C GLY A 642 -1.26 4.83 -3.92
N VAL A 643 -0.06 5.42 -3.99
CA VAL A 643 0.12 6.75 -4.60
C VAL A 643 0.10 6.64 -6.12
N GLN A 644 0.81 5.67 -6.69
CA GLN A 644 0.89 5.46 -8.13
C GLN A 644 0.91 3.97 -8.51
N PRO A 645 -0.02 3.49 -9.34
CA PRO A 645 -0.91 4.28 -10.19
C PRO A 645 -2.29 4.59 -9.58
N TYR A 646 -2.58 4.11 -8.36
CA TYR A 646 -3.95 4.08 -7.84
C TYR A 646 -4.53 5.48 -7.59
N THR A 647 -3.79 6.38 -6.93
CA THR A 647 -4.22 7.77 -6.72
C THR A 647 -3.87 8.66 -7.92
N VAL A 648 -2.69 8.46 -8.51
CA VAL A 648 -2.18 9.22 -9.65
C VAL A 648 -1.93 8.28 -10.83
N ALA A 649 -2.73 8.41 -11.88
CA ALA A 649 -2.58 7.62 -13.10
C ALA A 649 -1.24 7.89 -13.83
N ARG A 650 -0.80 6.91 -14.62
CA ARG A 650 0.31 7.04 -15.57
C ARG A 650 -0.25 7.33 -16.96
N MET A 651 0.32 8.29 -17.69
CA MET A 651 -0.12 8.64 -19.04
C MET A 651 1.06 8.67 -20.01
N TYR A 652 0.85 8.09 -21.20
CA TYR A 652 1.87 7.90 -22.22
C TYR A 652 1.34 8.26 -23.61
N SER A 653 2.20 8.84 -24.46
CA SER A 653 1.93 9.02 -25.89
C SER A 653 2.18 7.69 -26.61
N LEU A 654 1.22 7.23 -27.41
CA LEU A 654 1.37 6.03 -28.24
C LEU A 654 1.71 6.35 -29.70
N HIS A 655 1.41 7.57 -30.15
CA HIS A 655 1.65 8.01 -31.53
C HIS A 655 3.08 8.56 -31.76
N ASP A 656 3.80 8.85 -30.67
CA ASP A 656 5.19 9.31 -30.66
C ASP A 656 5.99 8.47 -29.66
N LEU A 657 6.09 7.17 -29.94
CA LEU A 657 6.83 6.23 -29.09
C LEU A 657 8.30 6.19 -29.48
N PRO A 658 9.22 6.22 -28.50
CA PRO A 658 10.61 5.87 -28.73
C PRO A 658 10.73 4.44 -29.29
N PRO A 659 11.67 4.16 -30.22
CA PRO A 659 11.82 2.84 -30.82
C PRO A 659 12.01 1.69 -29.82
N GLN A 660 12.66 1.96 -28.69
CA GLN A 660 12.94 0.98 -27.63
C GLN A 660 11.77 0.76 -26.66
N ALA A 661 10.79 1.67 -26.63
CA ALA A 661 9.65 1.56 -25.70
C ALA A 661 8.82 0.31 -26.02
N GLY A 662 8.43 -0.45 -24.99
CA GLY A 662 7.67 -1.68 -25.14
C GLY A 662 8.49 -2.94 -25.46
N TYR A 663 9.80 -2.80 -25.68
CA TYR A 663 10.73 -3.92 -25.79
C TYR A 663 11.48 -4.16 -24.47
N ALA A 664 11.93 -5.39 -24.25
CA ALA A 664 12.79 -5.72 -23.13
C ALA A 664 14.21 -5.22 -23.40
N ASP A 665 14.79 -4.51 -22.44
CA ASP A 665 16.21 -4.13 -22.46
C ASP A 665 17.09 -5.39 -22.45
N GLU A 666 18.09 -5.43 -23.32
CA GLU A 666 19.00 -6.56 -23.49
C GLU A 666 19.78 -6.92 -22.21
N ASN A 667 20.06 -5.93 -21.36
CA ASN A 667 20.87 -6.14 -20.15
C ASN A 667 20.02 -6.55 -18.95
N THR A 668 18.84 -5.96 -18.81
CA THR A 668 18.01 -6.12 -17.61
C THR A 668 16.84 -7.09 -17.82
N GLY A 669 16.46 -7.37 -19.08
CA GLY A 669 15.24 -8.11 -19.42
C GLY A 669 13.95 -7.36 -19.05
N ILE A 670 14.06 -6.12 -18.59
CA ILE A 670 12.94 -5.30 -18.15
C ILE A 670 12.41 -4.52 -19.36
N ILE A 671 11.08 -4.53 -19.53
CA ILE A 671 10.44 -3.74 -20.59
C ILE A 671 10.61 -2.24 -20.32
N GLU A 672 11.12 -1.52 -21.31
CA GLU A 672 11.29 -0.08 -21.23
C GLU A 672 9.95 0.65 -21.39
N LEU A 673 9.69 1.59 -20.49
CA LEU A 673 8.50 2.44 -20.54
C LEU A 673 8.83 3.77 -21.26
N PRO A 674 7.89 4.32 -22.04
CA PRO A 674 8.08 5.63 -22.66
C PRO A 674 8.07 6.75 -21.61
N PRO A 675 8.58 7.96 -21.95
CA PRO A 675 8.53 9.12 -21.07
C PRO A 675 7.10 9.43 -20.62
N ARG A 676 6.95 9.73 -19.34
CA ARG A 676 5.64 10.03 -18.74
C ARG A 676 5.16 11.43 -19.12
N LEU A 677 3.89 11.53 -19.50
CA LEU A 677 3.22 12.79 -19.78
C LEU A 677 2.59 13.39 -18.51
N GLY A 678 2.32 14.70 -18.57
CA GLY A 678 1.42 15.35 -17.61
C GLY A 678 0.00 14.77 -17.70
N LEU A 679 -0.78 14.97 -16.64
CA LEU A 679 -2.18 14.55 -16.54
C LEU A 679 -3.09 15.74 -16.84
N SER A 680 -3.02 16.25 -18.07
CA SER A 680 -3.80 17.40 -18.53
C SER A 680 -4.34 17.19 -19.96
N ALA A 681 -5.57 17.64 -20.19
CA ALA A 681 -6.26 17.63 -21.47
C ALA A 681 -5.56 18.50 -22.52
N ASP A 682 -4.74 19.49 -22.10
CA ASP A 682 -3.93 20.31 -23.01
C ASP A 682 -3.00 19.48 -23.91
N ILE A 683 -2.63 18.27 -23.46
CA ILE A 683 -1.71 17.37 -24.16
C ILE A 683 -2.47 16.52 -25.20
N LEU A 684 -3.80 16.39 -25.07
CA LEU A 684 -4.63 15.57 -25.95
C LEU A 684 -4.79 16.27 -27.31
N SER A 685 -3.95 15.89 -28.26
CA SER A 685 -4.06 16.36 -29.64
C SER A 685 -5.19 15.63 -30.40
N PRO A 686 -5.88 16.28 -31.35
CA PRO A 686 -6.94 15.64 -32.14
C PRO A 686 -6.46 14.44 -32.98
N TYR A 687 -5.17 14.40 -33.33
CA TYR A 687 -4.55 13.30 -34.07
C TYR A 687 -3.87 12.27 -33.16
N GLY A 688 -3.81 12.53 -31.86
CA GLY A 688 -3.01 11.76 -30.91
C GLY A 688 -3.72 10.50 -30.41
N VAL A 689 -2.91 9.48 -30.14
CA VAL A 689 -3.32 8.27 -29.41
C VAL A 689 -2.54 8.22 -28.10
N PHE A 690 -3.24 8.00 -26.98
CA PHE A 690 -2.65 8.01 -25.64
C PHE A 690 -3.12 6.82 -24.81
N LEU A 691 -2.25 6.34 -23.93
CA LEU A 691 -2.58 5.34 -22.92
C LEU A 691 -2.58 6.01 -21.54
N LEU A 692 -3.70 5.95 -20.84
CA LEU A 692 -3.81 6.29 -19.42
C LEU A 692 -4.05 5.02 -18.61
N HIS A 693 -3.29 4.82 -17.54
CA HIS A 693 -3.33 3.62 -16.71
C HIS A 693 -3.36 3.98 -15.22
N ASN A 694 -4.40 3.54 -14.51
CA ASN A 694 -4.60 3.82 -13.08
C ASN A 694 -4.31 2.60 -12.16
N GLY A 695 -3.73 1.53 -12.71
CA GLY A 695 -3.50 0.26 -12.01
C GLY A 695 -4.64 -0.72 -12.19
N CYS A 696 -5.87 -0.30 -11.91
CA CYS A 696 -7.07 -1.13 -12.02
C CYS A 696 -7.60 -1.27 -13.45
N ASP A 697 -7.42 -0.24 -14.27
CA ASP A 697 -7.99 -0.08 -15.60
C ASP A 697 -6.97 0.62 -16.52
N SER A 698 -7.13 0.41 -17.82
CA SER A 698 -6.36 1.04 -18.88
C SER A 698 -7.30 1.74 -19.86
N PHE A 699 -7.08 3.03 -20.12
CA PHE A 699 -7.86 3.83 -21.04
C PHE A 699 -7.01 4.18 -22.27
N LEU A 700 -7.49 3.80 -23.45
CA LEU A 700 -6.91 4.18 -24.73
C LEU A 700 -7.69 5.37 -25.28
N TRP A 701 -7.09 6.54 -25.22
CA TRP A 701 -7.64 7.74 -25.84
C TRP A 701 -7.29 7.77 -27.32
N ILE A 702 -8.29 7.97 -28.18
CA ILE A 702 -8.13 8.06 -29.62
C ILE A 702 -8.75 9.37 -30.09
N GLY A 703 -7.88 10.29 -30.54
CA GLY A 703 -8.29 11.54 -31.15
C GLY A 703 -9.09 11.33 -32.44
N ARG A 704 -9.99 12.27 -32.74
CA ARG A 704 -10.89 12.18 -33.90
C ARG A 704 -10.18 12.12 -35.26
N ASP A 705 -8.98 12.71 -35.33
CA ASP A 705 -8.16 12.83 -36.54
C ASP A 705 -6.95 11.87 -36.51
N ALA A 706 -7.02 10.80 -35.70
CA ALA A 706 -5.93 9.84 -35.58
C ALA A 706 -5.65 9.14 -36.93
N SER A 707 -4.36 8.95 -37.24
CA SER A 707 -3.93 8.41 -38.53
C SER A 707 -4.45 6.97 -38.76
N PRO A 708 -4.98 6.66 -39.96
CA PRO A 708 -5.34 5.30 -40.36
C PRO A 708 -4.21 4.27 -40.16
N ALA A 709 -2.95 4.68 -40.38
CA ALA A 709 -1.80 3.79 -40.21
C ALA A 709 -1.60 3.38 -38.73
N LEU A 710 -1.78 4.32 -37.79
CA LEU A 710 -1.72 4.03 -36.36
C LEU A 710 -2.86 3.12 -35.93
N CYS A 711 -4.08 3.37 -36.43
CA CYS A 711 -5.25 2.55 -36.12
C CYS A 711 -5.07 1.11 -36.62
N LYS A 712 -4.50 0.94 -37.82
CA LYS A 712 -4.18 -0.36 -38.39
C LYS A 712 -3.13 -1.09 -37.57
N SER A 713 -2.02 -0.43 -37.22
CA SER A 713 -0.95 -1.06 -36.45
C SER A 713 -1.34 -1.39 -34.99
N LEU A 714 -2.26 -0.62 -34.39
CA LEU A 714 -2.71 -0.83 -33.00
C LEU A 714 -3.83 -1.88 -32.86
N LEU A 715 -4.85 -1.82 -33.72
CA LEU A 715 -6.12 -2.56 -33.57
C LEU A 715 -6.57 -3.31 -34.83
N ASP A 716 -5.78 -3.31 -35.91
CA ASP A 716 -6.12 -3.89 -37.22
C ASP A 716 -7.39 -3.31 -37.85
N VAL A 717 -7.57 -1.99 -37.76
CA VAL A 717 -8.70 -1.30 -38.41
C VAL A 717 -8.22 -0.22 -39.39
N GLN A 718 -9.00 -0.01 -40.45
CA GLN A 718 -8.63 0.92 -41.53
C GLN A 718 -8.90 2.39 -41.19
N ASP A 719 -9.80 2.68 -40.26
CA ASP A 719 -10.26 4.05 -39.95
C ASP A 719 -10.71 4.15 -38.49
N VAL A 720 -10.53 5.32 -37.88
CA VAL A 720 -10.94 5.65 -36.51
C VAL A 720 -12.42 5.35 -36.26
N ARG A 721 -13.27 5.54 -37.28
CA ARG A 721 -14.72 5.29 -37.19
C ARG A 721 -15.08 3.83 -37.00
N MET A 722 -14.20 2.90 -37.39
CA MET A 722 -14.41 1.46 -37.23
C MET A 722 -13.98 0.94 -35.85
N ILE A 723 -13.33 1.77 -35.03
CA ILE A 723 -12.88 1.38 -33.70
C ILE A 723 -14.10 1.25 -32.77
N PRO A 724 -14.27 0.12 -32.07
CA PRO A 724 -15.34 -0.04 -31.09
C PRO A 724 -15.12 0.90 -29.89
N ASN A 725 -16.21 1.49 -29.40
CA ASN A 725 -16.20 2.27 -28.16
C ASN A 725 -16.43 1.34 -26.95
N GLY A 726 -15.84 1.69 -25.81
CA GLY A 726 -16.08 0.99 -24.55
C GLY A 726 -15.06 -0.10 -24.23
N VAL A 727 -15.52 -1.14 -23.53
CA VAL A 727 -14.65 -2.21 -23.01
C VAL A 727 -14.23 -3.15 -24.13
N ILE A 728 -12.95 -3.45 -24.20
CA ILE A 728 -12.40 -4.48 -25.09
C ILE A 728 -11.45 -5.43 -24.36
N ALA A 729 -11.34 -6.65 -24.87
CA ALA A 729 -10.13 -7.45 -24.66
C ALA A 729 -9.08 -6.92 -25.63
N PHE A 730 -8.02 -6.30 -25.11
CA PHE A 730 -6.99 -5.72 -25.97
C PHE A 730 -6.29 -6.84 -26.77
N PRO A 731 -6.24 -6.74 -28.11
CA PRO A 731 -5.71 -7.82 -28.94
C PRO A 731 -4.19 -7.92 -28.81
N ASP A 732 -3.68 -9.14 -28.87
CA ASP A 732 -2.26 -9.43 -29.02
C ASP A 732 -2.04 -10.12 -30.37
N PHE A 733 -1.51 -9.37 -31.34
CA PHE A 733 -1.27 -9.87 -32.70
C PHE A 733 0.07 -10.58 -32.85
N SER A 734 0.88 -10.67 -31.79
CA SER A 734 2.18 -11.37 -31.83
C SER A 734 2.05 -12.89 -32.00
N ASN A 735 0.84 -13.44 -31.82
CA ASN A 735 0.59 -14.89 -31.74
C ASN A 735 1.50 -15.60 -30.71
N GLY A 736 1.95 -14.90 -29.67
CA GLY A 736 2.84 -15.43 -28.64
C GLY A 736 4.32 -15.45 -29.02
N ALA A 737 4.71 -14.83 -30.14
CA ALA A 737 6.12 -14.65 -30.48
C ALA A 737 6.74 -13.50 -29.67
N ASP A 738 8.03 -13.61 -29.33
CA ASP A 738 8.81 -12.53 -28.69
C ASP A 738 9.18 -11.39 -29.66
N SER A 739 8.63 -11.41 -30.88
CA SER A 739 8.85 -10.43 -31.92
C SER A 739 7.52 -9.87 -32.45
N PRO A 740 7.47 -8.60 -32.89
CA PRO A 740 6.27 -8.02 -33.46
C PRO A 740 5.87 -8.73 -34.76
N ALA A 741 4.56 -8.93 -34.96
CA ALA A 741 4.04 -9.32 -36.26
C ALA A 741 4.17 -8.15 -37.25
N GLN A 742 4.44 -8.47 -38.52
CA GLN A 742 4.70 -7.46 -39.55
C GLN A 742 3.52 -6.46 -39.67
N GLY A 743 3.78 -5.18 -39.44
CA GLY A 743 2.77 -4.11 -39.48
C GLY A 743 2.02 -3.88 -38.16
N PHE A 744 2.29 -4.67 -37.12
CA PHE A 744 1.68 -4.58 -35.78
C PHE A 744 2.71 -4.25 -34.69
N GLU A 745 3.76 -3.52 -35.05
CA GLU A 745 4.83 -3.13 -34.13
C GLU A 745 4.28 -2.32 -32.96
N LEU A 746 3.34 -1.39 -33.22
CA LEU A 746 2.71 -0.57 -32.18
C LEU A 746 1.87 -1.43 -31.20
N ASN A 747 1.11 -2.39 -31.70
CA ASN A 747 0.34 -3.32 -30.85
C ASN A 747 1.27 -4.11 -29.92
N PHE A 748 2.38 -4.63 -30.45
CA PHE A 748 3.38 -5.36 -29.65
C PHE A 748 3.96 -4.47 -28.54
N GLN A 749 4.38 -3.25 -28.87
CA GLN A 749 4.93 -2.30 -27.91
C GLN A 749 3.92 -1.95 -26.81
N VAL A 750 2.65 -1.70 -27.17
CA VAL A 750 1.58 -1.37 -26.21
C VAL A 750 1.29 -2.54 -25.28
N ASN A 751 1.24 -3.77 -25.80
CA ASN A 751 1.13 -4.98 -25.00
C ASN A 751 2.33 -5.13 -24.04
N GLY A 752 3.55 -4.85 -24.49
CA GLY A 752 4.74 -4.78 -23.64
C GLY A 752 4.61 -3.77 -22.50
N ILE A 753 4.22 -2.53 -22.83
CA ILE A 753 4.01 -1.45 -21.87
C ILE A 753 2.94 -1.84 -20.84
N MET A 754 1.78 -2.34 -21.27
CA MET A 754 0.70 -2.77 -20.36
C MET A 754 1.16 -3.90 -19.43
N ARG A 755 1.92 -4.88 -19.94
CA ARG A 755 2.52 -5.95 -19.10
C ARG A 755 3.45 -5.37 -18.04
N ARG A 756 4.33 -4.44 -18.41
CA ARG A 756 5.24 -3.79 -17.46
C ARG A 756 4.50 -2.99 -16.40
N LEU A 757 3.47 -2.24 -16.78
CA LEU A 757 2.66 -1.46 -15.85
C LEU A 757 1.96 -2.36 -14.82
N ASN A 758 1.47 -3.53 -15.24
CA ASN A 758 0.87 -4.49 -14.32
C ASN A 758 1.92 -5.12 -13.37
N GLN A 759 3.12 -5.43 -13.87
CA GLN A 759 4.22 -5.93 -13.04
C GLN A 759 4.62 -4.94 -11.93
N LEU A 760 4.60 -3.63 -12.20
CA LEU A 760 4.87 -2.61 -11.17
C LEU A 760 3.83 -2.62 -10.03
N CYS A 761 2.63 -3.16 -10.30
CA CYS A 761 1.59 -3.38 -9.30
C CYS A 761 1.63 -4.80 -8.71
N HIS A 762 2.74 -5.54 -8.88
CA HIS A 762 2.90 -6.95 -8.51
C HIS A 762 1.82 -7.87 -9.09
N ASN A 763 1.26 -7.53 -10.26
CA ASN A 763 0.13 -8.22 -10.87
C ASN A 763 -1.09 -8.36 -9.94
N LEU A 764 -1.28 -7.39 -9.05
CA LEU A 764 -2.40 -7.36 -8.10
C LEU A 764 -3.74 -7.27 -8.83
N TRP A 765 -3.79 -6.46 -9.90
CA TRP A 765 -5.00 -6.24 -10.70
C TRP A 765 -4.85 -6.83 -12.09
N LYS A 766 -6.00 -7.08 -12.74
CA LYS A 766 -6.06 -7.36 -14.17
C LYS A 766 -6.74 -6.19 -14.86
N PRO A 767 -5.98 -5.26 -15.46
CA PRO A 767 -6.56 -4.06 -16.04
C PRO A 767 -7.55 -4.37 -17.15
N VAL A 768 -8.76 -3.82 -17.05
CA VAL A 768 -9.73 -3.83 -18.14
C VAL A 768 -9.39 -2.66 -19.07
N THR A 769 -9.39 -2.92 -20.38
CA THR A 769 -9.07 -1.90 -21.38
C THR A 769 -10.33 -1.24 -21.90
N TYR A 770 -10.36 0.09 -21.84
CA TYR A 770 -11.44 0.94 -22.34
C TYR A 770 -10.95 1.78 -23.51
N ILE A 771 -11.65 1.72 -24.64
CA ILE A 771 -11.41 2.63 -25.77
C ILE A 771 -12.26 3.88 -25.58
N CYS A 772 -11.60 5.01 -25.41
CA CYS A 772 -12.18 6.34 -25.29
C CYS A 772 -11.92 7.13 -26.58
N LYS A 773 -12.89 7.15 -27.49
CA LYS A 773 -12.82 8.04 -28.66
C LYS A 773 -13.23 9.47 -28.28
N GLU A 774 -12.59 10.47 -28.88
CA GLU A 774 -12.93 11.89 -28.68
C GLU A 774 -14.39 12.21 -29.10
N ASP A 775 -14.86 11.59 -30.19
CA ASP A 775 -16.23 11.65 -30.72
C ASP A 775 -17.15 10.52 -30.20
N GLY A 776 -16.68 9.76 -29.20
CA GLY A 776 -17.33 8.57 -28.68
C GLY A 776 -18.31 8.82 -27.53
N ASP A 777 -18.45 7.82 -26.66
CA ASP A 777 -19.33 7.86 -25.49
C ASP A 777 -18.93 9.00 -24.51
N PRO A 778 -19.81 10.00 -24.29
CA PRO A 778 -19.54 11.10 -23.37
C PRO A 778 -19.27 10.65 -21.93
N MET A 779 -19.89 9.56 -21.46
CA MET A 779 -19.74 9.07 -20.09
C MET A 779 -18.33 8.48 -19.86
N LEU A 780 -17.86 7.70 -20.83
CA LEU A 780 -16.53 7.11 -20.80
C LEU A 780 -15.46 8.19 -20.93
N ARG A 781 -15.68 9.18 -21.81
CA ARG A 781 -14.82 10.37 -21.92
C ARG A 781 -14.72 11.11 -20.59
N MET A 782 -15.85 11.37 -19.94
CA MET A 782 -15.88 12.01 -18.62
C MET A 782 -15.13 11.19 -17.57
N THR A 783 -15.27 9.87 -17.59
CA THR A 783 -14.55 8.95 -16.69
C THR A 783 -13.03 9.05 -16.89
N MET A 784 -12.57 9.08 -18.14
CA MET A 784 -11.15 9.21 -18.46
C MET A 784 -10.62 10.60 -18.06
N THR A 785 -11.35 11.69 -18.39
CA THR A 785 -10.89 13.05 -18.09
C THR A 785 -10.84 13.34 -16.59
N GLN A 786 -11.63 12.64 -15.76
CA GLN A 786 -11.55 12.72 -14.30
C GLN A 786 -10.19 12.23 -13.73
N TRP A 787 -9.42 11.46 -14.49
CA TRP A 787 -8.06 11.06 -14.11
C TRP A 787 -7.00 12.11 -14.47
N LEU A 788 -7.35 13.12 -15.28
CA LEU A 788 -6.47 14.24 -15.65
C LEU A 788 -6.39 15.24 -14.49
N SER A 789 -5.63 14.84 -13.46
CA SER A 789 -5.61 15.51 -12.15
C SER A 789 -5.11 16.95 -12.17
N GLU A 790 -4.42 17.38 -13.23
CA GLU A 790 -3.99 18.78 -13.39
C GLU A 790 -5.14 19.72 -13.76
N ASP A 791 -6.15 19.20 -14.45
CA ASP A 791 -7.23 20.01 -15.02
C ASP A 791 -8.29 20.38 -13.97
N MET A 792 -9.13 21.35 -14.27
CA MET A 792 -10.26 21.69 -13.40
C MET A 792 -11.31 20.58 -13.45
N ASP A 793 -11.74 20.10 -12.28
CA ASP A 793 -12.88 19.20 -12.14
C ASP A 793 -14.10 20.02 -11.66
N THR A 794 -15.30 19.47 -11.82
CA THR A 794 -16.56 20.03 -11.34
C THR A 794 -16.53 20.49 -9.88
N SER A 795 -15.77 19.80 -9.03
CA SER A 795 -15.76 20.01 -7.58
C SER A 795 -14.38 20.33 -7.00
N ALA A 796 -13.35 20.45 -7.83
CA ALA A 796 -11.97 20.70 -7.41
C ALA A 796 -11.22 21.59 -8.43
N PRO A 797 -10.36 22.50 -7.94
CA PRO A 797 -9.63 23.43 -8.82
C PRO A 797 -8.63 22.72 -9.74
N SER A 798 -8.21 23.41 -10.80
CA SER A 798 -7.00 23.00 -11.54
C SER A 798 -5.75 23.11 -10.67
N TYR A 799 -4.67 22.44 -11.06
CA TYR A 799 -3.40 22.51 -10.31
C TYR A 799 -2.90 23.94 -10.13
N GLN A 800 -2.95 24.76 -11.19
CA GLN A 800 -2.54 26.16 -11.11
C GLN A 800 -3.44 26.99 -10.20
N GLN A 801 -4.76 26.77 -10.23
CA GLN A 801 -5.69 27.42 -9.30
C GLN A 801 -5.43 26.99 -7.85
N PHE A 802 -5.17 25.71 -7.62
CA PHE A 802 -4.85 25.18 -6.29
C PHE A 802 -3.57 25.80 -5.72
N LEU A 803 -2.50 25.91 -6.52
CA LEU A 803 -1.27 26.60 -6.11
C LEU A 803 -1.52 28.08 -5.77
N ASN A 804 -2.34 28.78 -6.55
CA ASN A 804 -2.72 30.16 -6.27
C ASN A 804 -3.51 30.27 -4.95
N GLN A 805 -4.46 29.37 -4.71
CA GLN A 805 -5.20 29.31 -3.44
C GLN A 805 -4.29 29.08 -2.24
N LEU A 806 -3.32 28.16 -2.35
CA LEU A 806 -2.31 27.93 -1.32
C LEU A 806 -1.47 29.18 -1.07
N ARG A 807 -0.95 29.81 -2.14
CA ARG A 807 -0.19 31.07 -2.05
C ARG A 807 -0.98 32.16 -1.32
N ASP A 808 -2.23 32.36 -1.72
CA ASP A 808 -3.07 33.43 -1.18
C ASP A 808 -3.39 33.19 0.31
N LYS A 809 -3.65 31.94 0.71
CA LYS A 809 -3.83 31.57 2.11
C LYS A 809 -2.55 31.78 2.93
N ILE A 810 -1.39 31.39 2.40
CA ILE A 810 -0.07 31.61 3.04
C ILE A 810 0.20 33.11 3.21
N ASN A 811 -0.07 33.93 2.20
CA ASN A 811 0.15 35.37 2.27
C ASN A 811 -0.76 36.08 3.27
N ARG A 812 -1.94 35.52 3.57
CA ARG A 812 -2.84 36.01 4.62
C ARG A 812 -2.43 35.61 6.03
N GLY A 813 -1.40 34.76 6.19
CA GLY A 813 -1.01 34.20 7.48
C GLY A 813 -2.01 33.18 8.05
N ASN A 814 -2.92 32.67 7.20
CA ASN A 814 -3.94 31.70 7.61
C ASN A 814 -3.40 30.27 7.37
N PHE A 815 -2.47 29.80 8.21
CA PHE A 815 -2.03 28.40 8.19
C PHE A 815 -1.54 27.93 9.57
#